data_AF-D3E4W1-F1
#
_entry.id   AF-D3E4W1-F1
#
_cell.length_a   1.000
_cell.length_b   1.000
_cell.length_c   1.000
_cell.angle_alpha   90.00
_cell.angle_beta   90.00
_cell.angle_gamma   90.00
#
_symmetry.space_group_name_H-M   'P 1'
#
loop_
_entity.id
_entity.type
_entity.pdbx_description
1 polymer ?
#
loop_
_entity_poly.entity_id
_entity_poly.type
_entity_poly.pdbx_seq_one_letter_code
_entity_poly.pdbx_strand_id
1 'polypeptide(L)'
;MANDNERLQQLVRSSLLENNKLKMEIVKLKENENSLKSDKEFDELKKEYEASLSEKDQEILDLKDSHQSDLDELKLKYDDDLKTKENEISALKIQHKQDLENKSTEISNIKVKHNDELKLKDSEIDQLKQKHDEELRLKDNEIIDIEYDFDNKLKLKDSEINSLKEQFNQDLKSKSLELADFLEKFDEDIKSKNDEIDQIKEDYNKEIISKDMEIESLTNSLNANIEVLNKSKDLLSSKDETIDKLNDKVKELSDMNDSLSNMKESFDAELTNFKTLELGELNLKLRNALNDITSKDNEIQSISNDLKIANNDIVDLKRQLNESKTNANELNLKLATALSSLDDKNIEIQALNNRIASQNENIIDLKNNLVNKDNLVALQRELDSRDVAIREKDVQIQLLKDKSVSREEYAKVKNELSKKDLQIKRLNEVKDLFFELSDNSFMDSQSSSVVNKTSSDDKSLMELNNIKKELELAKENKVKFKIVEENLLDDEKASADLDKKVKLDESKLNTDLEELVNSEIDNFDDLVKSRDAKAEESKSTDASSSKGDYTSSQTNLAGLESSKAPQSDNAEIQKLKEELESYKKQEAEYKKQQEELNKYKDVYEKLTSPQLKNLNSIQSQIYYLLPDEAMDTLSIKDYLNEVAFKNLSFGNTKNILKSLERKGYVEVVKKENDIFFWKKLPIPAE
;
A
#
# COMPACT_ATOMS: atom_id res chain seq x y z
N MET A 1 -11.18 -222.80 225.60
CA MET A 1 -10.31 -221.90 224.82
C MET A 1 -10.06 -222.52 223.44
N ALA A 2 -11.06 -222.92 222.68
CA ALA A 2 -12.21 -222.14 222.23
C ALA A 2 -11.77 -220.86 221.49
N ASN A 3 -11.93 -220.89 220.16
CA ASN A 3 -12.06 -219.76 219.23
C ASN A 3 -10.81 -218.89 218.94
N ASP A 4 -10.03 -218.43 219.93
CA ASP A 4 -9.02 -217.38 219.66
C ASP A 4 -7.90 -217.81 218.71
N ASN A 5 -7.40 -219.04 218.84
CA ASN A 5 -6.40 -219.60 217.91
C ASN A 5 -6.99 -219.83 216.50
N GLU A 6 -8.28 -220.17 216.42
CA GLU A 6 -9.00 -220.39 215.16
C GLU A 6 -9.25 -219.04 214.44
N ARG A 7 -9.56 -217.98 215.19
CA ARG A 7 -9.60 -216.60 214.69
C ARG A 7 -8.25 -216.08 214.23
N LEU A 8 -7.15 -216.38 214.92
CA LEU A 8 -5.81 -216.03 214.43
C LEU A 8 -5.51 -216.73 213.09
N GLN A 9 -5.87 -218.01 212.95
CA GLN A 9 -5.71 -218.74 211.68
C GLN A 9 -6.62 -218.19 210.56
N GLN A 10 -7.84 -217.72 210.89
CA GLN A 10 -8.68 -216.98 209.94
C GLN A 10 -8.04 -215.66 209.51
N LEU A 11 -7.44 -214.90 210.44
CA LEU A 11 -6.74 -213.65 210.14
C LEU A 11 -5.56 -213.89 209.19
N VAL A 12 -4.73 -214.90 209.47
CA VAL A 12 -3.60 -215.30 208.62
C VAL A 12 -4.06 -215.76 207.23
N ARG A 13 -5.14 -216.55 207.14
CA ARG A 13 -5.75 -216.92 205.85
C ARG A 13 -6.22 -215.70 205.06
N SER A 14 -6.83 -214.71 205.74
CA SER A 14 -7.29 -213.46 205.12
C SER A 14 -6.13 -212.65 204.54
N SER A 15 -5.06 -212.42 205.31
CA SER A 15 -3.87 -211.68 204.86
C SER A 15 -3.10 -212.38 203.72
N LEU A 16 -3.15 -213.71 203.63
CA LEU A 16 -2.57 -214.47 202.52
C LEU A 16 -3.41 -214.39 201.23
N LEU A 17 -4.75 -214.35 201.36
CA LEU A 17 -5.66 -214.25 200.22
C LEU A 17 -5.51 -212.91 199.48
N GLU A 18 -5.52 -211.79 200.19
CA GLU A 18 -5.44 -210.47 199.55
C GLU A 18 -4.03 -210.16 199.00
N ASN A 19 -2.97 -210.73 199.60
CA ASN A 19 -1.62 -210.70 199.02
C ASN A 19 -1.54 -211.42 197.66
N ASN A 20 -2.19 -212.58 197.52
CA ASN A 20 -2.27 -213.27 196.23
C ASN A 20 -3.05 -212.44 195.18
N LYS A 21 -4.05 -211.66 195.61
CA LYS A 21 -4.82 -210.76 194.75
C LYS A 21 -3.96 -209.63 194.18
N LEU A 22 -3.24 -208.91 195.03
CA LEU A 22 -2.26 -207.88 194.62
C LEU A 22 -1.17 -208.45 193.71
N LYS A 23 -0.69 -209.67 194.00
CA LYS A 23 0.28 -210.37 193.15
C LYS A 23 -0.26 -210.70 191.76
N MET A 24 -1.56 -210.99 191.64
CA MET A 24 -2.23 -211.22 190.37
C MET A 24 -2.41 -209.91 189.55
N GLU A 25 -2.60 -208.77 190.21
CA GLU A 25 -2.61 -207.46 189.53
C GLU A 25 -1.21 -207.02 189.06
N ILE A 26 -0.15 -207.30 189.83
CA ILE A 26 1.24 -207.06 189.39
C ILE A 26 1.59 -207.92 188.16
N VAL A 27 1.06 -209.13 188.04
CA VAL A 27 1.21 -209.96 186.81
C VAL A 27 0.51 -209.31 185.62
N LYS A 28 -0.73 -208.83 185.77
CA LYS A 28 -1.45 -208.11 184.70
C LYS A 28 -0.73 -206.84 184.23
N LEU A 29 -0.09 -206.11 185.15
CA LEU A 29 0.74 -204.95 184.79
C LEU A 29 1.97 -205.36 183.96
N LYS A 30 2.60 -206.51 184.26
CA LYS A 30 3.69 -207.06 183.43
C LYS A 30 3.23 -207.61 182.08
N GLU A 31 1.99 -208.04 181.93
CA GLU A 31 1.43 -208.43 180.62
C GLU A 31 1.17 -207.19 179.75
N ASN A 32 0.66 -206.09 180.32
CA ASN A 32 0.45 -204.83 179.58
C ASN A 32 1.75 -204.12 179.18
N GLU A 33 2.85 -204.27 179.93
CA GLU A 33 4.17 -203.77 179.51
C GLU A 33 4.73 -204.55 178.28
N ASN A 34 4.21 -205.75 178.01
CA ASN A 34 4.70 -206.62 176.94
C ASN A 34 3.98 -206.44 175.58
N SER A 35 2.94 -205.60 175.49
CA SER A 35 2.17 -205.36 174.25
C SER A 35 2.63 -204.17 173.42
N LEU A 36 3.55 -203.33 173.93
CA LEU A 36 4.22 -202.25 173.18
C LEU A 36 5.29 -202.79 172.19
N LYS A 37 4.97 -203.82 171.41
CA LYS A 37 5.92 -204.53 170.54
C LYS A 37 5.45 -204.64 169.10
N SER A 38 5.97 -203.74 168.25
CA SER A 38 6.49 -204.10 166.92
C SER A 38 7.10 -202.85 166.25
N ASP A 39 8.42 -202.64 166.38
CA ASP A 39 9.11 -201.52 165.71
C ASP A 39 9.09 -201.62 164.17
N LYS A 40 8.67 -202.76 163.61
CA LYS A 40 8.70 -203.03 162.16
C LYS A 40 7.86 -202.09 161.31
N GLU A 41 6.64 -201.76 161.74
CA GLU A 41 5.74 -200.91 160.94
C GLU A 41 6.28 -199.48 160.82
N PHE A 42 7.00 -199.01 161.84
CA PHE A 42 7.66 -197.70 161.80
C PHE A 42 8.91 -197.70 160.90
N ASP A 43 9.74 -198.76 160.96
CA ASP A 43 10.91 -198.90 160.09
C ASP A 43 10.53 -199.11 158.61
N GLU A 44 9.42 -199.77 158.31
CA GLU A 44 8.91 -199.94 156.94
C GLU A 44 8.34 -198.63 156.38
N LEU A 45 7.51 -197.92 157.15
CA LEU A 45 6.97 -196.60 156.72
C LEU A 45 8.09 -195.55 156.56
N LYS A 46 9.11 -195.60 157.42
CA LYS A 46 10.30 -194.74 157.32
C LYS A 46 11.10 -195.02 156.05
N LYS A 47 11.31 -196.31 155.70
CA LYS A 47 11.97 -196.69 154.44
C LYS A 47 11.23 -196.21 153.21
N GLU A 48 9.90 -196.29 153.20
CA GLU A 48 9.08 -195.82 152.08
C GLU A 48 9.22 -194.30 151.88
N TYR A 49 9.26 -193.54 152.97
CA TYR A 49 9.47 -192.09 152.93
C TYR A 49 10.91 -191.70 152.52
N GLU A 50 11.93 -192.40 153.01
CA GLU A 50 13.33 -192.21 152.62
C GLU A 50 13.56 -192.57 151.13
N ALA A 51 12.88 -193.60 150.61
CA ALA A 51 12.92 -193.96 149.20
C ALA A 51 12.26 -192.89 148.31
N SER A 52 11.08 -192.38 148.69
CA SER A 52 10.38 -191.35 147.91
C SER A 52 11.13 -190.01 147.89
N LEU A 53 11.83 -189.67 148.98
CA LEU A 53 12.78 -188.54 149.01
C LEU A 53 13.94 -188.77 148.02
N SER A 54 14.57 -189.94 148.05
CA SER A 54 15.67 -190.26 147.12
C SER A 54 15.26 -190.26 145.65
N GLU A 55 14.01 -190.62 145.34
CA GLU A 55 13.45 -190.56 143.98
C GLU A 55 13.20 -189.10 143.53
N LYS A 56 12.71 -188.24 144.43
CA LYS A 56 12.52 -186.80 144.16
C LYS A 56 13.82 -186.03 144.04
N ASP A 57 14.83 -186.38 144.84
CA ASP A 57 16.17 -185.79 144.71
C ASP A 57 16.81 -186.14 143.35
N GLN A 58 16.58 -187.34 142.82
CA GLN A 58 17.03 -187.73 141.47
C GLN A 58 16.28 -186.97 140.37
N GLU A 59 14.95 -186.83 140.46
CA GLU A 59 14.14 -186.05 139.50
C GLU A 59 14.58 -184.58 139.43
N ILE A 60 14.94 -183.98 140.58
CA ILE A 60 15.50 -182.63 140.65
C ILE A 60 16.88 -182.55 139.97
N LEU A 61 17.69 -183.61 140.07
CA LEU A 61 19.01 -183.72 139.45
C LEU A 61 18.90 -183.81 137.93
N ASP A 62 18.04 -184.70 137.43
CA ASP A 62 17.79 -184.89 135.99
C ASP A 62 17.22 -183.62 135.32
N LEU A 63 16.27 -182.94 135.98
CA LEU A 63 15.72 -181.66 135.52
C LEU A 63 16.78 -180.54 135.48
N LYS A 64 17.69 -180.52 136.45
CA LYS A 64 18.77 -179.52 136.52
C LYS A 64 19.77 -179.72 135.39
N ASP A 65 20.15 -180.96 135.09
CA ASP A 65 21.09 -181.27 134.01
C ASP A 65 20.44 -181.03 132.63
N SER A 66 19.14 -181.29 132.48
CA SER A 66 18.37 -180.89 131.29
C SER A 66 18.40 -179.38 131.07
N HIS A 67 18.03 -178.57 132.07
CA HIS A 67 18.05 -177.11 131.96
C HIS A 67 19.47 -176.54 131.73
N GLN A 68 20.50 -177.21 132.25
CA GLN A 68 21.89 -176.84 131.97
C GLN A 68 22.27 -177.11 130.50
N SER A 69 21.82 -178.24 129.94
CA SER A 69 21.99 -178.56 128.52
C SER A 69 21.29 -177.53 127.62
N ASP A 70 20.02 -177.21 127.90
CA ASP A 70 19.24 -176.22 127.14
C ASP A 70 19.92 -174.83 127.16
N LEU A 71 20.45 -174.44 128.34
CA LEU A 71 21.15 -173.17 128.53
C LEU A 71 22.48 -173.11 127.75
N ASP A 72 23.21 -174.21 127.64
CA ASP A 72 24.48 -174.26 126.92
C ASP A 72 24.28 -174.37 125.39
N GLU A 73 23.24 -175.05 124.91
CA GLU A 73 22.83 -175.02 123.49
C GLU A 73 22.39 -173.59 123.08
N LEU A 74 21.62 -172.90 123.93
CA LEU A 74 21.18 -171.54 123.67
C LEU A 74 22.34 -170.53 123.58
N LYS A 75 23.37 -170.67 124.44
CA LYS A 75 24.61 -169.88 124.36
C LYS A 75 25.34 -170.13 123.04
N LEU A 76 25.56 -171.40 122.70
CA LEU A 76 26.34 -171.79 121.53
C LEU A 76 25.70 -171.26 120.23
N LYS A 77 24.37 -171.30 120.16
CA LYS A 77 23.61 -170.66 119.08
C LYS A 77 23.74 -169.13 119.05
N TYR A 78 23.70 -168.47 120.21
CA TYR A 78 23.86 -167.02 120.30
C TYR A 78 25.27 -166.55 119.89
N ASP A 79 26.30 -167.30 120.25
CA ASP A 79 27.69 -167.04 119.86
C ASP A 79 27.90 -167.23 118.34
N ASP A 80 27.30 -168.25 117.72
CA ASP A 80 27.36 -168.42 116.25
C ASP A 80 26.53 -167.36 115.49
N ASP A 81 25.38 -166.91 116.02
CA ASP A 81 24.63 -165.77 115.47
C ASP A 81 25.46 -164.47 115.57
N LEU A 82 26.09 -164.21 116.73
CA LEU A 82 27.00 -163.06 116.95
C LEU A 82 28.14 -163.05 115.92
N LYS A 83 28.85 -164.16 115.83
CA LYS A 83 29.98 -164.38 114.91
C LYS A 83 29.57 -164.27 113.45
N THR A 84 28.35 -164.68 113.10
CA THR A 84 27.78 -164.46 111.77
C THR A 84 27.58 -162.96 111.50
N LYS A 85 27.06 -162.20 112.47
CA LYS A 85 26.91 -160.75 112.34
C LYS A 85 28.22 -159.97 112.36
N GLU A 86 29.25 -160.40 113.11
CA GLU A 86 30.59 -159.83 113.02
C GLU A 86 31.21 -160.01 111.63
N ASN A 87 30.97 -161.16 110.99
CA ASN A 87 31.39 -161.41 109.60
C ASN A 87 30.63 -160.54 108.59
N GLU A 88 29.31 -160.39 108.72
CA GLU A 88 28.51 -159.46 107.89
C GLU A 88 28.99 -158.02 108.02
N ILE A 89 29.19 -157.53 109.25
CA ILE A 89 29.69 -156.18 109.53
C ILE A 89 31.11 -155.99 108.93
N SER A 90 31.96 -157.00 109.04
CA SER A 90 33.32 -156.95 108.46
C SER A 90 33.29 -156.89 106.93
N ALA A 91 32.42 -157.65 106.27
CA ALA A 91 32.25 -157.61 104.82
C ALA A 91 31.71 -156.24 104.34
N LEU A 92 30.67 -155.71 104.99
CA LEU A 92 30.12 -154.38 104.69
C LEU A 92 31.15 -153.26 104.89
N LYS A 93 31.99 -153.37 105.93
CA LYS A 93 33.07 -152.40 106.21
C LYS A 93 34.18 -152.43 105.16
N ILE A 94 34.49 -153.60 104.59
CA ILE A 94 35.40 -153.73 103.44
C ILE A 94 34.77 -153.11 102.18
N GLN A 95 33.51 -153.44 101.89
CA GLN A 95 32.78 -152.90 100.73
C GLN A 95 32.69 -151.36 100.79
N HIS A 96 32.25 -150.78 101.91
CA HIS A 96 32.19 -149.32 102.07
C HIS A 96 33.55 -148.63 101.90
N LYS A 97 34.65 -149.28 102.32
CA LYS A 97 36.00 -148.75 102.07
C LYS A 97 36.30 -148.75 100.57
N GLN A 98 36.01 -149.84 99.86
CA GLN A 98 36.24 -149.95 98.43
C GLN A 98 35.38 -148.96 97.63
N ASP A 99 34.12 -148.75 98.01
CA ASP A 99 33.23 -147.76 97.38
C ASP A 99 33.70 -146.31 97.60
N LEU A 100 34.25 -145.99 98.78
CA LEU A 100 34.89 -144.69 99.04
C LEU A 100 36.15 -144.49 98.21
N GLU A 101 36.98 -145.53 98.08
CA GLU A 101 38.23 -145.51 97.33
C GLU A 101 37.94 -145.37 95.82
N ASN A 102 36.96 -146.10 95.29
CA ASN A 102 36.42 -145.96 93.93
C ASN A 102 35.95 -144.51 93.66
N LYS A 103 35.05 -143.97 94.50
CA LYS A 103 34.52 -142.60 94.35
C LYS A 103 35.61 -141.53 94.45
N SER A 104 36.64 -141.76 95.28
CA SER A 104 37.82 -140.88 95.36
C SER A 104 38.56 -140.82 94.02
N THR A 105 38.80 -141.98 93.37
CA THR A 105 39.43 -142.02 92.04
C THR A 105 38.55 -141.38 90.95
N GLU A 106 37.23 -141.58 91.00
CA GLU A 106 36.29 -140.95 90.07
C GLU A 106 36.31 -139.42 90.19
N ILE A 107 36.23 -138.89 91.41
CA ILE A 107 36.33 -137.43 91.68
C ILE A 107 37.68 -136.88 91.21
N SER A 108 38.77 -137.64 91.38
CA SER A 108 40.09 -137.25 90.87
C SER A 108 40.10 -137.15 89.34
N ASN A 109 39.57 -138.17 88.65
CA ASN A 109 39.50 -138.22 87.19
C ASN A 109 38.60 -137.11 86.61
N ILE A 110 37.48 -136.79 87.26
CA ILE A 110 36.59 -135.68 86.89
C ILE A 110 37.32 -134.33 87.04
N LYS A 111 38.06 -134.13 88.15
CA LYS A 111 38.85 -132.91 88.37
C LYS A 111 39.92 -132.71 87.30
N VAL A 112 40.63 -133.77 86.90
CA VAL A 112 41.63 -133.71 85.82
C VAL A 112 40.97 -133.31 84.51
N LYS A 113 39.90 -134.00 84.09
CA LYS A 113 39.17 -133.67 82.85
C LYS A 113 38.69 -132.23 82.81
N HIS A 114 37.99 -131.76 83.85
CA HIS A 114 37.47 -130.40 83.89
C HIS A 114 38.59 -129.34 83.89
N ASN A 115 39.72 -129.63 84.54
CA ASN A 115 40.89 -128.76 84.52
C ASN A 115 41.59 -128.70 83.15
N ASP A 116 41.56 -129.79 82.37
CA ASP A 116 42.11 -129.80 81.01
C ASP A 116 41.13 -129.20 79.98
N GLU A 117 39.82 -129.35 80.19
CA GLU A 117 38.76 -128.62 79.46
C GLU A 117 38.86 -127.10 79.68
N LEU A 118 39.12 -126.66 80.92
CA LEU A 118 39.35 -125.25 81.24
C LEU A 118 40.58 -124.69 80.51
N LYS A 119 41.73 -125.36 80.55
CA LYS A 119 42.93 -124.94 79.78
C LYS A 119 42.66 -124.84 78.28
N LEU A 120 41.87 -125.76 77.73
CA LEU A 120 41.50 -125.73 76.31
C LEU A 120 40.63 -124.48 76.00
N LYS A 121 39.70 -124.15 76.89
CA LYS A 121 38.86 -122.95 76.77
C LYS A 121 39.63 -121.65 76.98
N ASP A 122 40.58 -121.60 77.92
CA ASP A 122 41.48 -120.46 78.08
C ASP A 122 42.32 -120.23 76.81
N SER A 123 42.85 -121.32 76.21
CA SER A 123 43.59 -121.24 74.94
C SER A 123 42.72 -120.81 73.75
N GLU A 124 41.46 -121.23 73.69
CA GLU A 124 40.48 -120.78 72.69
C GLU A 124 40.14 -119.29 72.87
N ILE A 125 39.96 -118.84 74.11
CA ILE A 125 39.73 -117.44 74.46
C ILE A 125 40.92 -116.56 74.05
N ASP A 126 42.15 -116.99 74.30
CA ASP A 126 43.34 -116.22 73.94
C ASP A 126 43.59 -116.17 72.41
N GLN A 127 43.27 -117.25 71.68
CA GLN A 127 43.25 -117.23 70.21
C GLN A 127 42.19 -116.27 69.65
N LEU A 128 41.00 -116.21 70.29
CA LEU A 128 39.93 -115.30 69.89
C LEU A 128 40.29 -113.83 70.18
N LYS A 129 40.94 -113.53 71.31
CA LYS A 129 41.49 -112.19 71.59
C LYS A 129 42.51 -111.78 70.53
N GLN A 130 43.54 -112.61 70.30
CA GLN A 130 44.58 -112.31 69.32
C GLN A 130 44.00 -112.05 67.92
N LYS A 131 43.00 -112.83 67.50
CA LYS A 131 42.31 -112.62 66.22
C LYS A 131 41.52 -111.30 66.20
N HIS A 132 40.88 -110.91 67.30
CA HIS A 132 40.14 -109.66 67.40
C HIS A 132 41.07 -108.44 67.39
N ASP A 133 42.20 -108.52 68.11
CA ASP A 133 43.22 -107.46 68.13
C ASP A 133 43.86 -107.27 66.74
N GLU A 134 44.08 -108.37 65.99
CA GLU A 134 44.51 -108.35 64.59
C GLU A 134 43.46 -107.71 63.67
N GLU A 135 42.17 -108.03 63.86
CA GLU A 135 41.06 -107.44 63.08
C GLU A 135 40.87 -105.95 63.36
N LEU A 136 41.04 -105.51 64.61
CA LEU A 136 41.04 -104.09 64.98
C LEU A 136 42.21 -103.36 64.32
N ARG A 137 43.43 -103.91 64.43
CA ARG A 137 44.63 -103.33 63.81
C ARG A 137 44.51 -103.19 62.29
N LEU A 138 43.84 -104.13 61.62
CA LEU A 138 43.56 -104.02 60.18
C LEU A 138 42.60 -102.86 59.86
N LYS A 139 41.53 -102.69 60.66
CA LYS A 139 40.58 -101.57 60.48
C LYS A 139 41.19 -100.22 60.82
N ASP A 140 42.06 -100.13 61.82
CA ASP A 140 42.80 -98.91 62.13
C ASP A 140 43.68 -98.48 60.95
N ASN A 141 44.33 -99.44 60.27
CA ASN A 141 45.08 -99.16 59.03
C ASN A 141 44.15 -98.72 57.87
N GLU A 142 43.01 -99.39 57.67
CA GLU A 142 42.02 -98.98 56.66
C GLU A 142 41.50 -97.55 56.91
N ILE A 143 41.29 -97.18 58.17
CA ILE A 143 40.90 -95.82 58.57
C ILE A 143 42.02 -94.81 58.22
N ILE A 144 43.27 -95.12 58.53
CA ILE A 144 44.42 -94.26 58.21
C ILE A 144 44.57 -94.04 56.69
N ASP A 145 44.41 -95.09 55.89
CA ASP A 145 44.47 -94.99 54.42
C ASP A 145 43.29 -94.14 53.86
N ILE A 146 42.09 -94.29 54.44
CA ILE A 146 40.90 -93.49 54.08
C ILE A 146 41.09 -92.02 54.47
N GLU A 147 41.58 -91.74 55.68
CA GLU A 147 41.88 -90.38 56.14
C GLU A 147 42.91 -89.72 55.20
N TYR A 148 43.99 -90.42 54.85
CA TYR A 148 45.02 -89.93 53.94
C TYR A 148 44.49 -89.60 52.54
N ASP A 149 43.65 -90.46 51.95
CA ASP A 149 42.99 -90.21 50.65
C ASP A 149 42.03 -89.00 50.70
N PHE A 150 41.22 -88.87 51.76
CA PHE A 150 40.37 -87.70 51.97
C PHE A 150 41.19 -86.41 52.10
N ASP A 151 42.25 -86.42 52.91
CA ASP A 151 43.10 -85.27 53.19
C ASP A 151 43.83 -84.78 51.91
N ASN A 152 44.21 -85.71 51.03
CA ASN A 152 44.78 -85.39 49.71
C ASN A 152 43.74 -84.84 48.73
N LYS A 153 42.51 -85.38 48.72
CA LYS A 153 41.39 -84.84 47.94
C LYS A 153 41.00 -83.43 48.38
N LEU A 154 41.07 -83.15 49.69
CA LEU A 154 40.84 -81.83 50.27
C LEU A 154 41.90 -80.82 49.79
N LYS A 155 43.20 -81.16 49.92
CA LYS A 155 44.32 -80.33 49.43
C LYS A 155 44.23 -80.05 47.92
N LEU A 156 43.83 -81.04 47.12
CA LEU A 156 43.57 -80.85 45.69
C LEU A 156 42.43 -79.84 45.44
N LYS A 157 41.31 -79.99 46.15
CA LYS A 157 40.17 -79.05 46.01
C LYS A 157 40.50 -77.64 46.50
N ASP A 158 41.29 -77.49 47.56
CA ASP A 158 41.78 -76.18 48.00
C ASP A 158 42.68 -75.53 46.94
N SER A 159 43.54 -76.30 46.27
CA SER A 159 44.40 -75.79 45.18
C SER A 159 43.58 -75.33 43.96
N GLU A 160 42.53 -76.09 43.59
CA GLU A 160 41.59 -75.75 42.52
C GLU A 160 40.78 -74.49 42.86
N ILE A 161 40.26 -74.40 44.08
CA ILE A 161 39.54 -73.23 44.60
C ILE A 161 40.44 -71.99 44.59
N ASN A 162 41.72 -72.11 44.95
CA ASN A 162 42.64 -70.97 44.96
C ASN A 162 43.03 -70.53 43.54
N SER A 163 43.25 -71.47 42.62
CA SER A 163 43.45 -71.16 41.19
C SER A 163 42.25 -70.42 40.59
N LEU A 164 41.02 -70.86 40.89
CA LEU A 164 39.79 -70.19 40.44
C LEU A 164 39.61 -68.78 41.03
N LYS A 165 39.93 -68.58 42.31
CA LYS A 165 39.95 -67.23 42.92
C LYS A 165 40.97 -66.31 42.25
N GLU A 166 42.16 -66.83 41.95
CA GLU A 166 43.25 -66.05 41.36
C GLU A 166 42.92 -65.66 39.91
N GLN A 167 42.34 -66.57 39.12
CA GLN A 167 41.78 -66.26 37.81
C GLN A 167 40.66 -65.20 37.89
N PHE A 168 39.69 -65.36 38.80
CA PHE A 168 38.57 -64.42 38.93
C PHE A 168 39.04 -63.01 39.34
N ASN A 169 40.09 -62.92 40.17
CA ASN A 169 40.73 -61.66 40.52
C ASN A 169 41.48 -61.03 39.34
N GLN A 170 42.08 -61.82 38.44
CA GLN A 170 42.67 -61.33 37.20
C GLN A 170 41.60 -60.82 36.24
N ASP A 171 40.49 -61.56 36.06
CA ASP A 171 39.36 -61.17 35.20
C ASP A 171 38.62 -59.90 35.71
N LEU A 172 38.55 -59.70 37.03
CA LEU A 172 38.08 -58.44 37.61
C LEU A 172 39.04 -57.29 37.33
N LYS A 173 40.37 -57.55 37.43
CA LYS A 173 41.39 -56.52 37.22
C LYS A 173 41.50 -56.09 35.76
N SER A 174 41.39 -57.02 34.80
CA SER A 174 41.37 -56.69 33.37
C SER A 174 40.14 -55.85 33.01
N LYS A 175 38.93 -56.28 33.42
CA LYS A 175 37.70 -55.51 33.19
C LYS A 175 37.68 -54.15 33.89
N SER A 176 38.31 -54.03 35.06
CA SER A 176 38.49 -52.74 35.74
C SER A 176 39.46 -51.80 35.01
N LEU A 177 40.39 -52.35 34.21
CA LEU A 177 41.28 -51.57 33.34
C LEU A 177 40.55 -51.19 32.04
N GLU A 178 39.90 -52.14 31.36
CA GLU A 178 39.07 -51.89 30.17
C GLU A 178 38.01 -50.80 30.41
N LEU A 179 37.40 -50.77 31.60
CA LEU A 179 36.44 -49.75 31.99
C LEU A 179 37.10 -48.37 32.23
N ALA A 180 38.33 -48.34 32.76
CA ALA A 180 39.09 -47.10 32.92
C ALA A 180 39.52 -46.53 31.56
N ASP A 181 40.10 -47.37 30.69
CA ASP A 181 40.48 -47.04 29.31
C ASP A 181 39.29 -46.57 28.44
N PHE A 182 38.06 -47.01 28.78
CA PHE A 182 36.82 -46.58 28.13
C PHE A 182 36.35 -45.21 28.65
N LEU A 183 36.41 -44.99 29.97
CA LEU A 183 36.05 -43.72 30.60
C LEU A 183 37.02 -42.59 30.19
N GLU A 184 38.33 -42.86 30.16
CA GLU A 184 39.35 -41.89 29.73
C GLU A 184 39.10 -41.40 28.30
N LYS A 185 38.76 -42.30 27.36
CA LYS A 185 38.37 -41.93 26.00
C LYS A 185 37.07 -41.14 25.94
N PHE A 186 36.10 -41.46 26.82
CA PHE A 186 34.85 -40.70 26.91
C PHE A 186 35.09 -39.27 27.40
N ASP A 187 35.98 -39.08 28.37
CA ASP A 187 36.39 -37.76 28.85
C ASP A 187 37.20 -36.99 27.79
N GLU A 188 38.04 -37.66 26.99
CA GLU A 188 38.72 -37.05 25.83
C GLU A 188 37.73 -36.61 24.74
N ASP A 189 36.75 -37.43 24.37
CA ASP A 189 35.69 -37.10 23.41
C ASP A 189 34.83 -35.92 23.90
N ILE A 190 34.43 -35.93 25.18
CA ILE A 190 33.69 -34.83 25.82
C ILE A 190 34.50 -33.54 25.79
N LYS A 191 35.80 -33.60 26.11
CA LYS A 191 36.68 -32.44 26.06
C LYS A 191 36.81 -31.89 24.64
N SER A 192 37.11 -32.74 23.66
CA SER A 192 37.22 -32.36 22.24
C SER A 192 35.93 -31.69 21.72
N LYS A 193 34.76 -32.18 22.15
CA LYS A 193 33.46 -31.57 21.81
C LYS A 193 33.20 -30.25 22.52
N ASN A 194 33.66 -30.06 23.75
CA ASN A 194 33.60 -28.75 24.42
C ASN A 194 34.52 -27.73 23.74
N ASP A 195 35.74 -28.12 23.36
CA ASP A 195 36.69 -27.27 22.64
C ASP A 195 36.12 -26.82 21.28
N GLU A 196 35.46 -27.72 20.54
CA GLU A 196 34.73 -27.41 19.29
C GLU A 196 33.55 -26.45 19.52
N ILE A 197 32.77 -26.67 20.58
CA ILE A 197 31.65 -25.81 20.96
C ILE A 197 32.12 -24.39 21.32
N ASP A 198 33.25 -24.25 22.02
CA ASP A 198 33.78 -22.94 22.41
C ASP A 198 34.39 -22.19 21.22
N GLN A 199 35.05 -22.89 20.28
CA GLN A 199 35.47 -22.29 19.00
C GLN A 199 34.26 -21.75 18.21
N ILE A 200 33.17 -22.53 18.10
CA ILE A 200 31.94 -22.13 17.40
C ILE A 200 31.31 -20.88 18.06
N LYS A 201 31.30 -20.79 19.41
CA LYS A 201 30.84 -19.59 20.12
C LYS A 201 31.70 -18.36 19.79
N GLU A 202 33.03 -18.51 19.76
CA GLU A 202 33.94 -17.40 19.50
C GLU A 202 33.76 -16.87 18.07
N ASP A 203 33.58 -17.76 17.09
CA ASP A 203 33.40 -17.37 15.69
C ASP A 203 32.02 -16.73 15.43
N TYR A 204 30.95 -17.22 16.05
CA TYR A 204 29.66 -16.51 16.00
C TYR A 204 29.71 -15.14 16.68
N ASN A 205 30.43 -14.98 17.79
CA ASN A 205 30.61 -13.68 18.43
C ASN A 205 31.37 -12.69 17.52
N LYS A 206 32.38 -13.15 16.77
CA LYS A 206 33.07 -12.31 15.76
C LYS A 206 32.13 -11.89 14.63
N GLU A 207 31.28 -12.80 14.15
CA GLU A 207 30.30 -12.50 13.10
C GLU A 207 29.26 -11.46 13.57
N ILE A 208 28.74 -11.62 14.79
CA ILE A 208 27.80 -10.67 15.42
C ILE A 208 28.44 -9.28 15.53
N ILE A 209 29.65 -9.17 16.11
CA ILE A 209 30.35 -7.89 16.25
C ILE A 209 30.60 -7.23 14.87
N SER A 210 30.94 -8.01 13.85
CA SER A 210 31.11 -7.49 12.49
C SER A 210 29.81 -6.95 11.88
N LYS A 211 28.67 -7.60 12.16
CA LYS A 211 27.36 -7.16 11.69
C LYS A 211 26.83 -5.95 12.47
N ASP A 212 27.08 -5.88 13.77
CA ASP A 212 26.73 -4.71 14.59
C ASP A 212 27.49 -3.46 14.10
N MET A 213 28.77 -3.59 13.73
CA MET A 213 29.55 -2.50 13.11
C MET A 213 29.01 -2.11 11.72
N GLU A 214 28.55 -3.06 10.91
CA GLU A 214 27.91 -2.77 9.62
C GLU A 214 26.58 -2.02 9.82
N ILE A 215 25.75 -2.47 10.77
CA ILE A 215 24.49 -1.83 11.15
C ILE A 215 24.73 -0.41 11.68
N GLU A 216 25.75 -0.19 12.51
CA GLU A 216 26.13 1.15 12.98
C GLU A 216 26.56 2.06 11.82
N SER A 217 27.36 1.54 10.88
CA SER A 217 27.79 2.28 9.68
C SER A 217 26.60 2.67 8.79
N LEU A 218 25.70 1.73 8.52
CA LEU A 218 24.47 1.97 7.74
C LEU A 218 23.52 2.94 8.44
N THR A 219 23.37 2.84 9.76
CA THR A 219 22.55 3.75 10.58
C THR A 219 23.08 5.19 10.51
N ASN A 220 24.40 5.36 10.64
CA ASN A 220 25.03 6.68 10.52
C ASN A 220 24.89 7.27 9.10
N SER A 221 25.02 6.46 8.06
CA SER A 221 24.77 6.87 6.67
C SER A 221 23.32 7.28 6.42
N LEU A 222 22.35 6.51 6.94
CA LEU A 222 20.93 6.81 6.85
C LEU A 222 20.58 8.13 7.58
N ASN A 223 21.12 8.34 8.77
CA ASN A 223 20.93 9.58 9.53
C ASN A 223 21.46 10.82 8.78
N ALA A 224 22.65 10.71 8.15
CA ALA A 224 23.19 11.78 7.32
C ALA A 224 22.29 12.09 6.10
N ASN A 225 21.74 11.06 5.44
CA ASN A 225 20.80 11.22 4.33
C ASN A 225 19.48 11.88 4.79
N ILE A 226 18.97 11.53 5.98
CA ILE A 226 17.79 12.17 6.58
C ILE A 226 18.08 13.66 6.88
N GLU A 227 19.27 14.01 7.37
CA GLU A 227 19.65 15.41 7.60
C GLU A 227 19.71 16.23 6.30
N VAL A 228 20.24 15.65 5.22
CA VAL A 228 20.24 16.27 3.88
C VAL A 228 18.81 16.43 3.34
N LEU A 229 17.95 15.42 3.51
CA LEU A 229 16.57 15.46 3.05
C LEU A 229 15.73 16.50 3.80
N ASN A 230 15.94 16.65 5.11
CA ASN A 230 15.33 17.73 5.90
C ASN A 230 15.80 19.11 5.43
N LYS A 231 17.10 19.33 5.22
CA LYS A 231 17.61 20.61 4.66
C LYS A 231 17.05 20.93 3.27
N SER A 232 16.83 19.90 2.44
CA SER A 232 16.18 20.04 1.13
C SER A 232 14.70 20.43 1.26
N LYS A 233 13.99 19.85 2.24
CA LYS A 233 12.60 20.19 2.57
C LYS A 233 12.45 21.63 3.09
N ASP A 234 13.33 22.06 4.01
CA ASP A 234 13.33 23.43 4.53
C ASP A 234 13.60 24.46 3.41
N LEU A 235 14.51 24.13 2.49
CA LEU A 235 14.77 24.93 1.29
C LEU A 235 13.57 24.97 0.35
N LEU A 236 12.86 23.86 0.15
CA LEU A 236 11.62 23.81 -0.63
C LEU A 236 10.55 24.73 -0.03
N SER A 237 10.25 24.61 1.27
CA SER A 237 9.27 25.49 1.93
C SER A 237 9.65 26.97 1.84
N SER A 238 10.95 27.31 1.89
CA SER A 238 11.43 28.68 1.64
C SER A 238 11.26 29.13 0.17
N LYS A 239 11.29 28.21 -0.80
CA LYS A 239 10.96 28.47 -2.21
C LYS A 239 9.47 28.63 -2.42
N ASP A 240 8.63 27.81 -1.80
CA ASP A 240 7.18 27.93 -1.87
C ASP A 240 6.73 29.30 -1.31
N GLU A 241 7.26 29.68 -0.14
CA GLU A 241 7.12 31.03 0.44
C GLU A 241 7.56 32.16 -0.50
N THR A 242 8.50 31.91 -1.43
CA THR A 242 8.96 32.90 -2.41
C THR A 242 8.06 32.91 -3.65
N ILE A 243 7.52 31.74 -4.04
CA ILE A 243 6.56 31.58 -5.13
C ILE A 243 5.25 32.29 -4.78
N ASP A 244 4.74 32.15 -3.55
CA ASP A 244 3.53 32.85 -3.11
C ASP A 244 3.69 34.38 -3.19
N LYS A 245 4.81 34.91 -2.67
CA LYS A 245 5.15 36.35 -2.77
C LYS A 245 5.32 36.83 -4.23
N LEU A 246 5.65 35.93 -5.17
CA LEU A 246 5.68 36.23 -6.61
C LEU A 246 4.29 36.15 -7.23
N ASN A 247 3.44 35.21 -6.81
CA ASN A 247 2.06 35.06 -7.27
C ASN A 247 1.21 36.28 -6.84
N ASP A 248 1.33 36.73 -5.60
CA ASP A 248 0.71 37.98 -5.12
C ASP A 248 1.12 39.16 -6.00
N LYS A 249 2.41 39.27 -6.33
CA LYS A 249 2.94 40.34 -7.19
C LYS A 249 2.51 40.22 -8.66
N VAL A 250 2.35 39.00 -9.18
CA VAL A 250 1.77 38.76 -10.51
C VAL A 250 0.31 39.20 -10.53
N LYS A 251 -0.44 38.96 -9.45
CA LYS A 251 -1.81 39.46 -9.28
C LYS A 251 -1.86 40.99 -9.21
N GLU A 252 -1.02 41.64 -8.39
CA GLU A 252 -0.90 43.11 -8.35
C GLU A 252 -0.63 43.70 -9.75
N LEU A 253 0.22 43.04 -10.55
CA LEU A 253 0.53 43.44 -11.91
C LEU A 253 -0.64 43.17 -12.89
N SER A 254 -1.44 42.13 -12.67
CA SER A 254 -2.68 41.88 -13.44
C SER A 254 -3.73 42.93 -13.13
N ASP A 255 -4.03 43.17 -11.84
CA ASP A 255 -4.98 44.19 -11.39
C ASP A 255 -4.58 45.59 -11.90
N MET A 256 -3.27 45.88 -11.96
CA MET A 256 -2.72 47.11 -12.56
C MET A 256 -2.82 47.13 -14.08
N ASN A 257 -2.56 46.02 -14.77
CA ASN A 257 -2.71 45.90 -16.23
C ASN A 257 -4.17 46.12 -16.66
N ASP A 258 -5.11 45.53 -15.93
CA ASP A 258 -6.53 45.63 -16.25
C ASP A 258 -7.04 47.05 -15.97
N SER A 259 -6.56 47.68 -14.89
CA SER A 259 -6.76 49.12 -14.64
C SER A 259 -6.19 50.00 -15.77
N LEU A 260 -5.02 49.67 -16.32
CA LEU A 260 -4.43 50.34 -17.48
C LEU A 260 -5.21 50.09 -18.79
N SER A 261 -5.79 48.90 -19.00
CA SER A 261 -6.65 48.63 -20.16
C SER A 261 -7.94 49.44 -20.06
N ASN A 262 -8.61 49.43 -18.91
CA ASN A 262 -9.80 50.24 -18.65
C ASN A 262 -9.52 51.74 -18.84
N MET A 263 -8.37 52.24 -18.35
CA MET A 263 -7.95 53.64 -18.55
C MET A 263 -7.68 53.96 -20.02
N LYS A 264 -7.03 53.05 -20.75
CA LYS A 264 -6.79 53.18 -22.19
C LYS A 264 -8.10 53.20 -22.98
N GLU A 265 -9.02 52.30 -22.67
CA GLU A 265 -10.35 52.24 -23.31
C GLU A 265 -11.16 53.52 -23.01
N SER A 266 -11.07 54.06 -21.80
CA SER A 266 -11.63 55.37 -21.46
C SER A 266 -11.00 56.51 -22.28
N PHE A 267 -9.68 56.53 -22.45
CA PHE A 267 -9.01 57.53 -23.29
C PHE A 267 -9.30 57.35 -24.79
N ASP A 268 -9.43 56.13 -25.30
CA ASP A 268 -9.86 55.86 -26.68
C ASP A 268 -11.33 56.28 -26.89
N ALA A 269 -12.19 56.14 -25.87
CA ALA A 269 -13.57 56.66 -25.87
C ALA A 269 -13.63 58.20 -25.81
N GLU A 270 -12.85 58.85 -24.95
CA GLU A 270 -12.72 60.32 -24.91
C GLU A 270 -12.15 60.86 -26.24
N LEU A 271 -11.11 60.23 -26.79
CA LEU A 271 -10.47 60.63 -28.03
C LEU A 271 -11.39 60.40 -29.25
N THR A 272 -12.23 59.37 -29.24
CA THR A 272 -13.25 59.20 -30.30
C THR A 272 -14.37 60.23 -30.15
N ASN A 273 -14.90 60.47 -28.96
CA ASN A 273 -15.88 61.54 -28.69
C ASN A 273 -15.35 62.92 -29.11
N PHE A 274 -14.10 63.26 -28.77
CA PHE A 274 -13.47 64.51 -29.21
C PHE A 274 -13.38 64.62 -30.74
N LYS A 275 -13.03 63.52 -31.43
CA LYS A 275 -12.94 63.49 -32.90
C LYS A 275 -14.31 63.54 -33.60
N THR A 276 -15.34 62.91 -33.04
CA THR A 276 -16.67 62.77 -33.68
C THR A 276 -17.65 63.87 -33.29
N LEU A 277 -17.71 64.23 -32.01
CA LEU A 277 -18.63 65.24 -31.48
C LEU A 277 -17.99 66.63 -31.53
N GLU A 278 -16.93 66.89 -30.75
CA GLU A 278 -16.39 68.25 -30.61
C GLU A 278 -15.76 68.76 -31.92
N LEU A 279 -14.84 67.99 -32.51
CA LEU A 279 -14.22 68.32 -33.78
C LEU A 279 -15.20 68.19 -34.96
N GLY A 280 -16.19 67.31 -34.86
CA GLY A 280 -17.30 67.21 -35.83
C GLY A 280 -18.17 68.47 -35.84
N GLU A 281 -18.62 68.91 -34.66
CA GLU A 281 -19.32 70.19 -34.47
C GLU A 281 -18.48 71.37 -34.91
N LEU A 282 -17.18 71.40 -34.59
CA LEU A 282 -16.30 72.50 -35.00
C LEU A 282 -16.16 72.54 -36.53
N ASN A 283 -16.04 71.38 -37.18
CA ASN A 283 -16.02 71.29 -38.65
C ASN A 283 -17.38 71.65 -39.27
N LEU A 284 -18.51 71.34 -38.64
CA LEU A 284 -19.83 71.79 -39.08
C LEU A 284 -20.00 73.30 -38.94
N LYS A 285 -19.58 73.88 -37.80
CA LYS A 285 -19.58 75.34 -37.55
C LYS A 285 -18.67 76.05 -38.55
N LEU A 286 -17.47 75.52 -38.80
CA LEU A 286 -16.54 76.02 -39.82
C LEU A 286 -17.10 75.90 -41.24
N ARG A 287 -17.74 74.78 -41.60
CA ARG A 287 -18.36 74.59 -42.91
C ARG A 287 -19.55 75.53 -43.12
N ASN A 288 -20.36 75.77 -42.08
CA ASN A 288 -21.45 76.74 -42.14
C ASN A 288 -20.90 78.17 -42.30
N ALA A 289 -19.88 78.55 -41.53
CA ALA A 289 -19.20 79.83 -41.71
C ALA A 289 -18.55 79.97 -43.10
N LEU A 290 -18.00 78.89 -43.67
CA LEU A 290 -17.45 78.87 -45.02
C LEU A 290 -18.55 78.99 -46.10
N ASN A 291 -19.71 78.37 -45.89
CA ASN A 291 -20.89 78.54 -46.74
C ASN A 291 -21.40 79.99 -46.68
N ASP A 292 -21.48 80.60 -45.48
CA ASP A 292 -21.86 82.01 -45.31
C ASP A 292 -20.88 82.97 -45.99
N ILE A 293 -19.57 82.69 -45.88
CA ILE A 293 -18.51 83.42 -46.59
C ILE A 293 -18.66 83.24 -48.09
N THR A 294 -18.92 82.02 -48.59
CA THR A 294 -19.11 81.75 -50.03
C THR A 294 -20.37 82.44 -50.56
N SER A 295 -21.46 82.46 -49.79
CA SER A 295 -22.69 83.19 -50.11
C SER A 295 -22.42 84.70 -50.22
N LYS A 296 -21.67 85.26 -49.26
CA LYS A 296 -21.24 86.67 -49.28
C LYS A 296 -20.24 86.98 -50.38
N ASP A 297 -19.36 86.05 -50.76
CA ASP A 297 -18.45 86.24 -51.88
C ASP A 297 -19.20 86.22 -53.22
N ASN A 298 -20.20 85.35 -53.37
CA ASN A 298 -21.14 85.41 -54.50
C ASN A 298 -21.93 86.73 -54.54
N GLU A 299 -22.38 87.24 -53.38
CA GLU A 299 -23.04 88.55 -53.26
C GLU A 299 -22.08 89.69 -53.64
N ILE A 300 -20.83 89.66 -53.17
CA ILE A 300 -19.76 90.59 -53.54
C ILE A 300 -19.43 90.49 -55.04
N GLN A 301 -19.44 89.30 -55.63
CA GLN A 301 -19.24 89.11 -57.08
C GLN A 301 -20.44 89.66 -57.88
N SER A 302 -21.68 89.53 -57.39
CA SER A 302 -22.84 90.22 -58.00
C SER A 302 -22.65 91.72 -57.94
N ILE A 303 -22.41 92.29 -56.75
CA ILE A 303 -22.20 93.72 -56.53
C ILE A 303 -21.00 94.24 -57.35
N SER A 304 -19.96 93.44 -57.54
CA SER A 304 -18.80 93.77 -58.40
C SER A 304 -19.17 93.80 -59.88
N ASN A 305 -20.03 92.88 -60.35
CA ASN A 305 -20.59 92.93 -61.70
C ASN A 305 -21.56 94.10 -61.89
N ASP A 306 -22.41 94.40 -60.90
CA ASP A 306 -23.33 95.54 -60.92
C ASP A 306 -22.55 96.87 -60.92
N LEU A 307 -21.48 96.99 -60.12
CA LEU A 307 -20.54 98.11 -60.16
C LEU A 307 -19.79 98.20 -61.50
N LYS A 308 -19.48 97.07 -62.14
CA LYS A 308 -18.84 97.04 -63.46
C LYS A 308 -19.80 97.49 -64.56
N ILE A 309 -21.08 97.12 -64.47
CA ILE A 309 -22.16 97.63 -65.35
C ILE A 309 -22.33 99.14 -65.13
N ALA A 310 -22.55 99.58 -63.89
CA ALA A 310 -22.71 100.99 -63.56
C ALA A 310 -21.47 101.84 -63.92
N ASN A 311 -20.26 101.28 -63.83
CA ASN A 311 -19.04 101.96 -64.28
C ASN A 311 -18.92 102.01 -65.82
N ASN A 312 -19.41 101.00 -66.54
CA ASN A 312 -19.57 101.09 -68.00
C ASN A 312 -20.60 102.16 -68.37
N ASP A 313 -21.74 102.23 -67.68
CA ASP A 313 -22.75 103.29 -67.87
C ASP A 313 -22.15 104.68 -67.58
N ILE A 314 -21.33 104.82 -66.53
CA ILE A 314 -20.58 106.06 -66.24
C ILE A 314 -19.56 106.38 -67.34
N VAL A 315 -18.92 105.38 -67.95
CA VAL A 315 -17.99 105.57 -69.08
C VAL A 315 -18.76 106.00 -70.34
N ASP A 316 -19.90 105.40 -70.64
CA ASP A 316 -20.73 105.80 -71.79
C ASP A 316 -21.43 107.15 -71.57
N LEU A 317 -21.86 107.48 -70.34
CA LEU A 317 -22.33 108.83 -69.99
C LEU A 317 -21.21 109.86 -70.10
N LYS A 318 -19.96 109.53 -69.71
CA LYS A 318 -18.79 110.40 -69.96
C LYS A 318 -18.49 110.54 -71.45
N ARG A 319 -18.68 109.49 -72.25
CA ARG A 319 -18.52 109.52 -73.71
C ARG A 319 -19.59 110.42 -74.34
N GLN A 320 -20.87 110.21 -74.04
CA GLN A 320 -21.99 111.06 -74.48
C GLN A 320 -21.83 112.51 -74.03
N LEU A 321 -21.34 112.75 -72.81
CA LEU A 321 -21.03 114.11 -72.31
C LEU A 321 -19.90 114.76 -73.10
N ASN A 322 -18.85 114.01 -73.47
CA ASN A 322 -17.75 114.51 -74.30
C ASN A 322 -18.17 114.72 -75.76
N GLU A 323 -18.99 113.83 -76.34
CA GLU A 323 -19.61 114.00 -77.66
C GLU A 323 -20.51 115.25 -77.68
N SER A 324 -21.39 115.40 -76.69
CA SER A 324 -22.25 116.58 -76.51
C SER A 324 -21.45 117.87 -76.31
N LYS A 325 -20.36 117.83 -75.52
CA LYS A 325 -19.43 118.96 -75.34
C LYS A 325 -18.67 119.31 -76.63
N THR A 326 -18.36 118.31 -77.46
CA THR A 326 -17.73 118.53 -78.78
C THR A 326 -18.74 119.14 -79.75
N ASN A 327 -19.98 118.66 -79.78
CA ASN A 327 -21.08 119.24 -80.54
C ASN A 327 -21.40 120.68 -80.09
N ALA A 328 -21.34 120.96 -78.79
CA ALA A 328 -21.50 122.31 -78.24
C ALA A 328 -20.35 123.23 -78.66
N ASN A 329 -19.10 122.75 -78.69
CA ASN A 329 -17.96 123.50 -79.22
C ASN A 329 -18.10 123.76 -80.73
N GLU A 330 -18.60 122.79 -81.50
CA GLU A 330 -18.83 122.95 -82.95
C GLU A 330 -20.01 123.91 -83.23
N LEU A 331 -21.07 123.87 -82.42
CA LEU A 331 -22.15 124.86 -82.43
C LEU A 331 -21.65 126.25 -82.05
N ASN A 332 -20.77 126.38 -81.06
CA ASN A 332 -20.14 127.65 -80.71
C ASN A 332 -19.22 128.18 -81.84
N LEU A 333 -18.53 127.30 -82.57
CA LEU A 333 -17.74 127.67 -83.75
C LEU A 333 -18.66 128.16 -84.89
N LYS A 334 -19.76 127.44 -85.15
CA LYS A 334 -20.80 127.83 -86.11
C LYS A 334 -21.45 129.17 -85.73
N LEU A 335 -21.72 129.38 -84.44
CA LEU A 335 -22.23 130.64 -83.88
C LEU A 335 -21.21 131.77 -84.04
N ALA A 336 -19.91 131.53 -83.82
CA ALA A 336 -18.86 132.52 -84.04
C ALA A 336 -18.74 132.93 -85.51
N THR A 337 -18.83 131.99 -86.46
CA THR A 337 -18.91 132.34 -87.90
C THR A 337 -20.20 133.07 -88.27
N ALA A 338 -21.33 132.71 -87.66
CA ALA A 338 -22.59 133.42 -87.86
C ALA A 338 -22.55 134.85 -87.31
N LEU A 339 -21.92 135.06 -86.15
CA LEU A 339 -21.68 136.38 -85.55
C LEU A 339 -20.71 137.20 -86.41
N SER A 340 -19.61 136.62 -86.90
CA SER A 340 -18.72 137.30 -87.85
C SER A 340 -19.47 137.73 -89.11
N SER A 341 -20.29 136.85 -89.70
CA SER A 341 -21.12 137.19 -90.86
C SER A 341 -22.23 138.20 -90.53
N LEU A 342 -22.63 138.34 -89.27
CA LEU A 342 -23.60 139.33 -88.81
C LEU A 342 -22.92 140.68 -88.57
N ASP A 343 -21.68 140.71 -88.06
CA ASP A 343 -20.84 141.91 -87.98
C ASP A 343 -20.40 142.39 -89.36
N ASP A 344 -20.04 141.49 -90.29
CA ASP A 344 -19.80 141.81 -91.70
C ASP A 344 -21.04 142.49 -92.31
N LYS A 345 -22.23 141.92 -92.06
CA LYS A 345 -23.49 142.55 -92.44
C LYS A 345 -23.78 143.83 -91.67
N ASN A 346 -23.37 143.98 -90.42
CA ASN A 346 -23.57 145.21 -89.64
C ASN A 346 -22.68 146.35 -90.17
N ILE A 347 -21.48 146.04 -90.64
CA ILE A 347 -20.59 146.96 -91.37
C ILE A 347 -21.19 147.28 -92.75
N GLU A 348 -21.65 146.26 -93.48
CA GLU A 348 -22.46 146.37 -94.71
C GLU A 348 -23.85 147.00 -94.46
N ILE A 349 -24.20 147.38 -93.22
CA ILE A 349 -25.41 148.12 -92.85
C ILE A 349 -25.14 149.55 -92.36
N GLN A 350 -24.12 149.79 -91.53
CA GLN A 350 -23.70 151.16 -91.15
C GLN A 350 -23.33 151.98 -92.39
N ALA A 351 -22.79 151.30 -93.39
CA ALA A 351 -23.16 151.43 -94.79
C ALA A 351 -24.39 152.30 -95.16
N LEU A 352 -25.58 151.73 -95.43
CA LEU A 352 -26.68 152.45 -96.10
C LEU A 352 -27.20 153.61 -95.29
N ASN A 353 -27.22 153.52 -93.96
CA ASN A 353 -27.76 154.61 -93.14
C ASN A 353 -27.04 155.94 -93.43
N ASN A 354 -25.74 155.91 -93.77
CA ASN A 354 -25.00 157.09 -94.20
C ASN A 354 -25.21 157.47 -95.68
N ARG A 355 -25.52 156.52 -96.58
CA ARG A 355 -25.88 156.82 -98.00
C ARG A 355 -27.30 157.38 -98.11
N ILE A 356 -28.23 156.87 -97.31
CA ILE A 356 -29.59 157.38 -97.15
C ILE A 356 -29.52 158.77 -96.49
N ALA A 357 -28.67 158.99 -95.50
CA ALA A 357 -28.45 160.31 -94.91
C ALA A 357 -27.94 161.32 -95.96
N SER A 358 -26.88 161.01 -96.71
CA SER A 358 -26.36 161.93 -97.73
C SER A 358 -27.32 162.12 -98.92
N GLN A 359 -28.09 161.10 -99.30
CA GLN A 359 -29.18 161.24 -100.27
C GLN A 359 -30.31 162.13 -99.73
N ASN A 360 -30.64 162.06 -98.45
CA ASN A 360 -31.64 162.91 -97.82
C ASN A 360 -31.19 164.38 -97.75
N GLU A 361 -29.91 164.67 -97.47
CA GLU A 361 -29.36 166.04 -97.58
C GLU A 361 -29.43 166.56 -99.03
N ASN A 362 -29.03 165.75 -100.02
CA ASN A 362 -29.19 166.10 -101.44
C ASN A 362 -30.66 166.36 -101.82
N ILE A 363 -31.61 165.60 -101.28
CA ILE A 363 -33.06 165.82 -101.50
C ILE A 363 -33.52 167.15 -100.87
N ILE A 364 -32.98 167.54 -99.72
CA ILE A 364 -33.29 168.83 -99.06
C ILE A 364 -32.74 169.99 -99.90
N ASP A 365 -31.50 169.93 -100.37
CA ASP A 365 -30.91 171.00 -101.18
C ASP A 365 -31.53 171.11 -102.59
N LEU A 366 -31.87 169.99 -103.24
CA LEU A 366 -32.65 170.00 -104.48
C LEU A 366 -34.04 170.63 -104.28
N LYS A 367 -34.67 170.39 -103.13
CA LYS A 367 -35.99 170.95 -102.80
C LYS A 367 -35.94 172.46 -102.52
N ASN A 368 -34.85 172.96 -101.93
CA ASN A 368 -34.65 174.39 -101.66
C ASN A 368 -34.34 175.22 -102.94
N ASN A 369 -33.71 174.63 -103.95
CA ASN A 369 -33.34 175.33 -105.18
C ASN A 369 -34.52 175.56 -106.17
N LEU A 370 -35.66 174.87 -106.00
CA LEU A 370 -36.74 174.88 -107.00
C LEU A 370 -37.74 176.05 -106.86
N VAL A 371 -37.70 176.82 -105.76
CA VAL A 371 -38.65 177.92 -105.49
C VAL A 371 -37.95 179.15 -104.93
N ASN A 372 -37.05 179.76 -105.71
CA ASN A 372 -36.56 181.11 -105.44
C ASN A 372 -36.79 182.05 -106.63
N LYS A 373 -37.07 183.33 -106.33
CA LYS A 373 -38.06 184.13 -107.08
C LYS A 373 -37.48 185.02 -108.18
N ASP A 374 -36.16 185.24 -108.18
CA ASP A 374 -35.55 186.34 -108.92
C ASP A 374 -35.09 186.00 -110.34
N ASN A 375 -34.77 184.72 -110.62
CA ASN A 375 -34.28 184.28 -111.94
C ASN A 375 -35.31 184.50 -113.07
N LEU A 376 -36.62 184.45 -112.76
CA LEU A 376 -37.69 184.76 -113.71
C LEU A 376 -37.71 186.25 -114.13
N VAL A 377 -37.31 187.15 -113.23
CA VAL A 377 -37.25 188.60 -113.51
C VAL A 377 -36.02 188.96 -114.36
N ALA A 378 -34.93 188.19 -114.23
CA ALA A 378 -33.74 188.35 -115.06
C ALA A 378 -33.99 187.91 -116.52
N LEU A 379 -34.55 186.72 -116.74
CA LEU A 379 -34.86 186.22 -118.09
C LEU A 379 -35.83 187.12 -118.86
N GLN A 380 -36.81 187.71 -118.17
CA GLN A 380 -37.75 188.67 -118.78
C GLN A 380 -37.04 189.91 -119.35
N ARG A 381 -35.95 190.38 -118.71
CA ARG A 381 -35.15 191.52 -119.18
C ARG A 381 -34.15 191.15 -120.28
N GLU A 382 -33.70 189.90 -120.35
CA GLU A 382 -32.77 189.47 -121.40
C GLU A 382 -33.48 189.30 -122.75
N LEU A 383 -34.74 188.86 -122.75
CA LEU A 383 -35.58 188.76 -123.96
C LEU A 383 -35.74 190.14 -124.64
N ASP A 384 -36.17 191.15 -123.89
CA ASP A 384 -36.35 192.53 -124.39
C ASP A 384 -35.07 193.13 -125.00
N SER A 385 -33.89 192.64 -124.60
CA SER A 385 -32.60 193.08 -125.14
C SER A 385 -32.20 192.39 -126.46
N ARG A 386 -32.58 191.12 -126.67
CA ARG A 386 -32.12 190.35 -127.84
C ARG A 386 -32.88 190.73 -129.13
N ASP A 387 -34.15 191.10 -129.01
CA ASP A 387 -35.00 191.53 -130.14
C ASP A 387 -34.59 192.87 -130.77
N VAL A 388 -33.74 193.66 -130.08
CA VAL A 388 -33.09 194.85 -130.64
C VAL A 388 -31.87 194.45 -131.48
N ALA A 389 -30.99 193.61 -130.92
CA ALA A 389 -29.71 193.24 -131.54
C ALA A 389 -29.85 192.43 -132.84
N ILE A 390 -30.91 191.64 -132.99
CA ILE A 390 -31.19 190.88 -134.23
C ILE A 390 -31.39 191.83 -135.42
N ARG A 391 -31.99 193.02 -135.19
CA ARG A 391 -32.28 194.01 -136.25
C ARG A 391 -31.03 194.69 -136.83
N GLU A 392 -29.89 194.62 -136.15
CA GLU A 392 -28.62 195.17 -136.66
C GLU A 392 -27.81 194.15 -137.47
N LYS A 393 -27.89 192.86 -137.12
CA LYS A 393 -27.00 191.82 -137.68
C LYS A 393 -27.25 191.54 -139.17
N ASP A 394 -28.51 191.55 -139.61
CA ASP A 394 -28.88 191.27 -141.00
C ASP A 394 -28.34 192.32 -142.00
N VAL A 395 -28.01 193.53 -141.52
CA VAL A 395 -27.40 194.59 -142.33
C VAL A 395 -25.94 194.27 -142.70
N GLN A 396 -25.22 193.47 -141.89
CA GLN A 396 -23.78 193.24 -142.08
C GLN A 396 -23.41 192.10 -143.04
N ILE A 397 -24.30 191.11 -143.23
CA ILE A 397 -23.98 189.91 -144.03
C ILE A 397 -23.91 190.21 -145.55
N GLN A 398 -24.36 191.38 -146.00
CA GLN A 398 -24.36 191.81 -147.40
C GLN A 398 -22.96 192.06 -148.04
N LEU A 399 -21.82 191.86 -147.36
CA LEU A 399 -20.55 192.54 -147.72
C LEU A 399 -19.24 191.73 -147.94
N LEU A 400 -19.07 190.46 -147.54
CA LEU A 400 -17.71 189.84 -147.42
C LEU A 400 -17.58 188.35 -147.86
N LYS A 401 -16.99 188.01 -149.04
CA LYS A 401 -16.83 186.58 -149.46
C LYS A 401 -15.69 186.26 -150.49
N ASP A 402 -14.48 185.78 -150.07
CA ASP A 402 -13.31 185.48 -150.97
C ASP A 402 -12.14 184.55 -150.44
N LYS A 403 -11.29 184.03 -151.39
CA LYS A 403 -9.88 183.45 -151.44
C LYS A 403 -9.11 182.74 -150.27
N SER A 404 -8.24 181.76 -150.62
CA SER A 404 -6.96 181.32 -149.93
C SER A 404 -6.12 180.25 -150.71
N VAL A 405 -4.76 180.19 -150.55
CA VAL A 405 -3.74 179.31 -151.27
C VAL A 405 -2.42 179.17 -150.42
N SER A 406 -1.30 178.54 -150.85
CA SER A 406 -0.80 177.14 -150.57
C SER A 406 0.78 177.05 -150.53
N ARG A 407 1.44 175.87 -150.31
CA ARG A 407 2.93 175.66 -150.18
C ARG A 407 3.42 174.18 -150.32
N GLU A 408 4.70 173.93 -150.69
CA GLU A 408 5.46 172.63 -150.70
C GLU A 408 7.00 172.84 -150.51
N GLU A 409 7.87 171.82 -150.20
CA GLU A 409 9.28 172.07 -149.76
C GLU A 409 10.49 171.06 -150.01
N TYR A 410 10.87 170.14 -149.10
CA TYR A 410 12.26 170.12 -148.54
C TYR A 410 13.28 168.90 -148.68
N ALA A 411 12.94 167.69 -149.16
CA ALA A 411 13.45 166.44 -148.53
C ALA A 411 14.77 165.69 -148.98
N LYS A 412 15.81 166.29 -149.60
CA LYS A 412 16.73 165.49 -150.48
C LYS A 412 18.13 164.96 -149.99
N VAL A 413 18.65 165.24 -148.78
CA VAL A 413 20.12 165.19 -148.52
C VAL A 413 20.59 164.43 -147.24
N LYS A 414 20.28 163.13 -147.05
CA LYS A 414 20.77 162.37 -145.86
C LYS A 414 20.84 160.82 -146.03
N ASN A 415 21.70 160.14 -146.79
CA ASN A 415 22.92 160.40 -147.58
C ASN A 415 24.25 159.79 -147.06
N GLU A 416 24.97 159.13 -147.99
CA GLU A 416 26.38 158.66 -148.06
C GLU A 416 27.12 157.99 -146.88
N LEU A 417 27.04 158.48 -145.64
CA LEU A 417 28.24 158.49 -144.77
C LEU A 417 28.20 157.54 -143.55
N SER A 418 28.48 156.25 -143.76
CA SER A 418 29.30 155.47 -142.79
C SER A 418 30.01 154.24 -143.39
N LYS A 419 30.37 154.29 -144.68
CA LYS A 419 31.38 153.38 -145.24
C LYS A 419 32.75 153.75 -144.65
N LYS A 420 33.24 153.06 -143.62
CA LYS A 420 34.61 153.35 -143.14
C LYS A 420 35.33 152.20 -142.44
N ASP A 421 34.79 151.66 -141.35
CA ASP A 421 35.54 150.82 -140.40
C ASP A 421 34.76 149.51 -140.07
N LEU A 422 35.02 148.33 -140.65
CA LEU A 422 36.09 147.92 -141.57
C LEU A 422 37.50 147.85 -140.96
N GLN A 423 38.37 147.07 -141.60
CA GLN A 423 39.71 146.62 -141.16
C GLN A 423 39.72 145.72 -139.91
N ILE A 424 40.67 144.75 -139.92
CA ILE A 424 41.20 144.03 -138.75
C ILE A 424 40.16 143.20 -137.95
N LYS A 425 40.06 141.87 -138.07
CA LYS A 425 40.73 140.87 -138.93
C LYS A 425 42.27 140.79 -138.89
N ARG A 426 42.91 140.86 -137.71
CA ARG A 426 44.36 140.55 -137.51
C ARG A 426 44.71 139.82 -136.20
N LEU A 427 43.72 139.20 -135.58
CA LEU A 427 43.88 138.06 -134.68
C LEU A 427 42.95 137.00 -135.30
N ASN A 428 43.42 136.01 -136.07
CA ASN A 428 44.58 135.13 -135.86
C ASN A 428 44.47 134.50 -134.46
N GLU A 429 44.11 133.22 -134.38
CA GLU A 429 45.05 132.09 -134.49
C GLU A 429 46.10 132.17 -133.34
N VAL A 430 46.30 131.16 -132.51
CA VAL A 430 46.40 129.74 -132.88
C VAL A 430 45.68 128.86 -131.85
N LYS A 431 44.43 128.44 -132.12
CA LYS A 431 43.82 127.30 -131.41
C LYS A 431 42.69 126.57 -132.16
N ASP A 432 43.00 126.13 -133.37
CA ASP A 432 42.55 124.80 -133.82
C ASP A 432 43.16 123.71 -132.90
N LEU A 433 42.81 122.44 -133.17
CA LEU A 433 43.22 121.23 -132.43
C LEU A 433 42.48 121.10 -131.07
N PHE A 434 41.37 120.36 -130.95
CA PHE A 434 40.75 119.37 -131.85
C PHE A 434 39.20 119.43 -131.84
N PHE A 435 38.56 119.04 -132.95
CA PHE A 435 37.12 118.70 -133.09
C PHE A 435 36.80 117.36 -132.37
N GLU A 436 35.57 116.89 -132.08
CA GLU A 436 34.16 117.15 -132.51
C GLU A 436 33.20 116.64 -131.37
N LEU A 437 31.85 116.63 -131.28
CA LEU A 437 30.56 116.83 -132.02
C LEU A 437 29.50 117.30 -130.94
N SER A 438 28.23 117.71 -131.16
CA SER A 438 27.47 118.36 -132.25
C SER A 438 26.04 118.75 -131.80
N ASP A 439 25.58 119.94 -132.19
CA ASP A 439 24.27 120.37 -132.75
C ASP A 439 22.88 119.94 -132.18
N ASN A 440 21.83 120.80 -132.03
CA ASN A 440 21.56 122.29 -132.00
C ASN A 440 20.00 122.52 -131.81
N SER A 441 19.31 123.67 -131.57
CA SER A 441 19.55 125.09 -131.15
C SER A 441 18.23 125.92 -130.96
N PHE A 442 18.19 126.98 -130.11
CA PHE A 442 17.31 128.22 -130.16
C PHE A 442 15.76 128.12 -129.86
N MET A 443 14.94 129.17 -129.54
CA MET A 443 15.08 130.51 -128.85
C MET A 443 13.69 131.25 -128.59
N ASP A 444 13.68 132.36 -127.80
CA ASP A 444 12.75 133.55 -127.78
C ASP A 444 11.22 133.42 -127.41
N SER A 445 10.42 134.46 -127.02
CA SER A 445 10.58 135.86 -126.50
C SER A 445 9.25 136.51 -125.95
N GLN A 446 9.31 137.72 -125.32
CA GLN A 446 8.21 138.72 -125.05
C GLN A 446 7.13 138.38 -123.96
N SER A 447 6.18 139.22 -123.47
CA SER A 447 5.64 140.60 -123.78
C SER A 447 5.13 141.39 -122.51
N SER A 448 4.30 142.48 -122.62
CA SER A 448 3.80 143.36 -121.51
C SER A 448 2.61 144.29 -121.97
N SER A 449 1.83 145.12 -121.20
CA SER A 449 1.49 145.35 -119.76
C SER A 449 0.44 146.53 -119.59
N VAL A 450 0.18 147.05 -118.35
CA VAL A 450 -0.44 148.39 -117.95
C VAL A 450 -2.00 148.60 -118.00
N VAL A 451 -2.70 149.52 -117.27
CA VAL A 451 -2.80 149.96 -115.81
C VAL A 451 -4.02 150.95 -115.57
N ASN A 452 -4.36 151.36 -114.31
CA ASN A 452 -5.36 152.40 -113.80
C ASN A 452 -6.80 151.90 -113.38
N LYS A 453 -7.77 152.56 -112.68
CA LYS A 453 -7.99 153.63 -111.60
C LYS A 453 -9.55 153.81 -111.36
N THR A 454 -10.22 154.48 -110.38
CA THR A 454 -10.10 154.88 -108.92
C THR A 454 -11.45 155.43 -108.34
N SER A 455 -11.62 155.45 -106.99
CA SER A 455 -12.61 156.17 -106.10
C SER A 455 -14.16 156.05 -106.28
N SER A 456 -14.82 154.93 -105.82
CA SER A 456 -16.31 154.74 -105.57
C SER A 456 -16.71 153.51 -104.66
N ASP A 457 -18.00 153.02 -104.63
CA ASP A 457 -18.80 152.51 -103.45
C ASP A 457 -20.22 151.86 -103.80
N ASP A 458 -21.15 151.23 -102.99
CA ASP A 458 -21.24 150.39 -101.72
C ASP A 458 -22.75 150.22 -101.17
N LYS A 459 -23.10 149.29 -100.19
CA LYS A 459 -24.14 149.37 -99.03
C LYS A 459 -25.53 148.54 -98.92
N SER A 460 -25.99 148.04 -97.69
CA SER A 460 -27.27 147.24 -97.31
C SER A 460 -28.05 147.50 -95.92
N LEU A 461 -29.09 146.70 -95.41
CA LEU A 461 -30.08 147.03 -94.25
C LEU A 461 -30.64 145.90 -93.23
N MET A 462 -31.66 146.14 -92.32
CA MET A 462 -31.84 145.68 -90.85
C MET A 462 -33.17 144.93 -90.29
N GLU A 463 -33.48 144.81 -88.94
CA GLU A 463 -34.35 143.74 -88.20
C GLU A 463 -35.19 144.04 -86.85
N LEU A 464 -35.98 143.06 -86.22
CA LEU A 464 -36.16 142.61 -84.73
C LEU A 464 -37.51 141.93 -84.14
N ASN A 465 -37.53 140.96 -83.14
CA ASN A 465 -38.59 140.52 -82.05
C ASN A 465 -38.50 139.01 -81.47
N ASN A 466 -39.16 138.31 -80.44
CA ASN A 466 -39.95 138.44 -79.12
C ASN A 466 -40.09 137.09 -78.21
N ILE A 467 -40.99 136.88 -77.16
CA ILE A 467 -40.96 135.84 -76.00
C ILE A 467 -42.33 135.22 -75.41
N LYS A 468 -42.41 133.96 -74.78
CA LYS A 468 -43.02 133.51 -73.41
C LYS A 468 -43.96 132.21 -73.14
N LYS A 469 -43.74 131.43 -72.03
CA LYS A 469 -44.62 130.67 -70.98
C LYS A 469 -45.22 129.17 -71.01
N GLU A 470 -45.11 128.46 -69.84
CA GLU A 470 -46.00 127.50 -69.04
C GLU A 470 -46.20 125.92 -69.26
N LEU A 471 -46.93 125.18 -68.36
CA LEU A 471 -46.78 123.70 -68.00
C LEU A 471 -48.05 122.95 -67.43
N GLU A 472 -48.25 121.62 -67.67
CA GLU A 472 -48.95 120.59 -66.79
C GLU A 472 -48.80 119.08 -67.23
N LEU A 473 -49.25 118.06 -66.43
CA LEU A 473 -48.90 116.58 -66.49
C LEU A 473 -50.00 115.64 -65.85
N ALA A 474 -49.99 114.27 -65.77
CA ALA A 474 -49.60 113.07 -66.61
C ALA A 474 -49.99 111.71 -65.88
N LYS A 475 -50.26 110.56 -66.58
CA LYS A 475 -50.76 109.22 -66.03
C LYS A 475 -50.69 108.04 -67.08
N GLU A 476 -50.85 106.70 -66.87
CA GLU A 476 -50.67 105.70 -65.76
C GLU A 476 -50.95 104.18 -66.16
N ASN A 477 -50.42 103.16 -65.42
CA ASN A 477 -50.90 101.74 -65.21
C ASN A 477 -50.83 100.63 -66.36
N LYS A 478 -50.72 99.27 -66.17
CA LYS A 478 -50.88 98.29 -65.03
C LYS A 478 -50.41 96.78 -65.30
N VAL A 479 -50.36 95.91 -64.24
CA VAL A 479 -50.52 94.38 -64.15
C VAL A 479 -49.28 93.43 -63.91
N LYS A 480 -49.50 92.21 -63.32
CA LYS A 480 -48.55 91.19 -62.74
C LYS A 480 -49.01 89.70 -62.92
N PHE A 481 -48.19 88.67 -62.56
CA PHE A 481 -48.44 87.58 -61.53
C PHE A 481 -47.33 86.47 -61.43
N LYS A 482 -47.46 85.44 -60.54
CA LYS A 482 -46.49 84.33 -60.17
C LYS A 482 -47.19 83.10 -59.52
N ILE A 483 -46.65 81.86 -59.65
CA ILE A 483 -46.70 80.64 -58.75
C ILE A 483 -45.77 79.53 -59.35
N VAL A 484 -45.04 78.76 -58.50
CA VAL A 484 -44.36 77.44 -58.76
C VAL A 484 -43.50 77.07 -57.52
N GLU A 485 -43.66 75.85 -56.98
CA GLU A 485 -43.19 75.42 -55.62
C GLU A 485 -43.01 73.86 -55.48
N GLU A 486 -42.53 73.36 -54.32
CA GLU A 486 -42.49 71.95 -53.76
C GLU A 486 -41.41 70.87 -54.14
N ASN A 487 -40.28 70.88 -53.40
CA ASN A 487 -39.77 69.93 -52.36
C ASN A 487 -39.89 68.37 -52.36
N LEU A 488 -38.76 67.77 -51.90
CA LEU A 488 -38.55 66.65 -50.94
C LEU A 488 -38.54 65.16 -51.37
N LEU A 489 -37.87 64.35 -50.53
CA LEU A 489 -37.40 62.96 -50.72
C LEU A 489 -37.42 62.17 -49.39
N ASP A 490 -37.39 60.84 -49.51
CA ASP A 490 -36.98 59.80 -48.55
C ASP A 490 -37.59 59.75 -47.14
N ASP A 491 -38.39 58.70 -46.88
CA ASP A 491 -38.22 57.87 -45.67
C ASP A 491 -38.82 56.45 -45.85
N GLU A 492 -38.40 55.52 -44.97
CA GLU A 492 -39.06 54.25 -44.62
C GLU A 492 -39.29 53.15 -45.71
N LYS A 493 -38.41 52.14 -45.77
CA LYS A 493 -38.67 50.76 -45.22
C LYS A 493 -37.62 49.71 -45.63
N ALA A 494 -37.01 49.08 -44.62
CA ALA A 494 -36.33 47.79 -44.75
C ALA A 494 -37.09 46.74 -43.90
N SER A 495 -37.50 45.62 -44.51
CA SER A 495 -38.17 44.50 -43.81
C SER A 495 -38.22 43.23 -44.68
N ALA A 496 -37.09 42.52 -44.82
CA ALA A 496 -37.03 41.32 -45.67
C ALA A 496 -35.93 40.28 -45.36
N ASP A 497 -34.98 40.52 -44.45
CA ASP A 497 -33.71 39.75 -44.43
C ASP A 497 -33.17 39.39 -43.02
N LEU A 498 -34.06 39.00 -42.10
CA LEU A 498 -33.69 38.68 -40.70
C LEU A 498 -34.35 37.40 -40.13
N ASP A 499 -34.85 36.49 -40.98
CA ASP A 499 -35.55 35.25 -40.57
C ASP A 499 -34.91 33.97 -41.12
N LYS A 500 -33.60 34.00 -41.42
CA LYS A 500 -32.82 32.83 -41.87
C LYS A 500 -31.51 32.56 -41.12
N LYS A 501 -31.16 33.39 -40.12
CA LYS A 501 -29.92 33.24 -39.35
C LYS A 501 -30.09 32.77 -37.91
N VAL A 502 -31.33 32.68 -37.40
CA VAL A 502 -31.61 32.26 -36.01
C VAL A 502 -31.63 30.72 -35.86
N LYS A 503 -32.08 29.98 -36.88
CA LYS A 503 -32.31 28.52 -36.83
C LYS A 503 -31.08 27.65 -37.15
N LEU A 504 -29.87 28.10 -36.79
CA LEU A 504 -28.65 27.30 -36.93
C LEU A 504 -27.79 27.26 -35.65
N ASP A 505 -27.98 28.21 -34.74
CA ASP A 505 -27.17 28.31 -33.52
C ASP A 505 -27.87 27.67 -32.29
N GLU A 506 -29.21 27.63 -32.25
CA GLU A 506 -29.98 26.95 -31.19
C GLU A 506 -29.67 25.45 -31.09
N SER A 507 -29.36 24.78 -32.21
CA SER A 507 -29.06 23.34 -32.25
C SER A 507 -27.66 22.96 -31.79
N LYS A 508 -26.76 23.93 -31.58
CA LYS A 508 -25.43 23.68 -30.99
C LYS A 508 -25.44 23.92 -29.47
N LEU A 509 -26.08 25.01 -29.05
CA LEU A 509 -26.13 25.41 -27.65
C LEU A 509 -26.72 24.31 -26.74
N ASN A 510 -27.69 23.53 -27.23
CA ASN A 510 -28.25 22.39 -26.50
C ASN A 510 -27.31 21.19 -26.40
N THR A 511 -26.43 20.94 -27.38
CA THR A 511 -25.48 19.80 -27.32
C THR A 511 -24.35 20.11 -26.34
N ASP A 512 -23.81 21.33 -26.40
CA ASP A 512 -22.74 21.78 -25.50
C ASP A 512 -23.21 21.82 -24.03
N LEU A 513 -24.51 22.08 -23.79
CA LEU A 513 -25.13 22.01 -22.47
C LEU A 513 -25.31 20.58 -21.95
N GLU A 514 -25.63 19.60 -22.80
CA GLU A 514 -25.75 18.19 -22.38
C GLU A 514 -24.37 17.59 -22.06
N GLU A 515 -23.30 17.92 -22.79
CA GLU A 515 -21.94 17.49 -22.41
C GLU A 515 -21.47 18.13 -21.10
N LEU A 516 -21.73 19.44 -20.89
CA LEU A 516 -21.34 20.12 -19.65
C LEU A 516 -22.03 19.52 -18.41
N VAL A 517 -23.35 19.34 -18.46
CA VAL A 517 -24.14 18.81 -17.34
C VAL A 517 -23.74 17.38 -16.96
N ASN A 518 -23.44 16.51 -17.94
CA ASN A 518 -22.94 15.16 -17.63
C ASN A 518 -21.55 15.22 -16.96
N SER A 519 -20.67 16.13 -17.39
CA SER A 519 -19.35 16.30 -16.77
C SER A 519 -19.40 16.84 -15.33
N GLU A 520 -20.40 17.64 -14.98
CA GLU A 520 -20.61 18.10 -13.59
C GLU A 520 -21.24 17.01 -12.70
N ILE A 521 -22.10 16.13 -13.26
CA ILE A 521 -22.70 15.00 -12.52
C ILE A 521 -21.62 13.99 -12.10
N ASP A 522 -20.72 13.60 -12.99
CA ASP A 522 -19.62 12.67 -12.66
C ASP A 522 -18.68 13.25 -11.58
N ASN A 523 -18.37 14.55 -11.65
CA ASN A 523 -17.60 15.24 -10.60
C ASN A 523 -18.35 15.30 -9.25
N PHE A 524 -19.69 15.36 -9.26
CA PHE A 524 -20.48 15.40 -8.03
C PHE A 524 -20.50 14.05 -7.30
N ASP A 525 -20.56 12.94 -8.05
CA ASP A 525 -20.65 11.59 -7.49
C ASP A 525 -19.35 11.17 -6.77
N ASP A 526 -18.18 11.57 -7.31
CA ASP A 526 -16.89 11.40 -6.63
C ASP A 526 -16.71 12.36 -5.44
N LEU A 527 -17.27 13.57 -5.50
CA LEU A 527 -17.32 14.48 -4.35
C LEU A 527 -18.18 13.90 -3.20
N VAL A 528 -19.30 13.23 -3.50
CA VAL A 528 -20.12 12.54 -2.49
C VAL A 528 -19.35 11.38 -1.84
N LYS A 529 -18.72 10.51 -2.65
CA LYS A 529 -17.87 9.41 -2.14
C LYS A 529 -16.72 9.91 -1.25
N SER A 530 -16.17 11.09 -1.52
CA SER A 530 -15.13 11.71 -0.68
C SER A 530 -15.63 12.23 0.67
N ARG A 531 -16.94 12.42 0.84
CA ARG A 531 -17.54 13.17 1.96
C ARG A 531 -18.02 12.28 3.10
N ASP A 532 -18.57 11.11 2.78
CA ASP A 532 -19.01 10.13 3.79
C ASP A 532 -17.83 9.43 4.49
N ALA A 533 -16.63 9.46 3.89
CA ALA A 533 -15.40 8.92 4.47
C ALA A 533 -14.76 9.80 5.58
N LYS A 534 -15.48 10.80 6.13
CA LYS A 534 -14.86 11.82 7.01
C LYS A 534 -15.72 12.27 8.20
N ALA A 535 -16.55 11.38 8.72
CA ALA A 535 -17.55 11.72 9.75
C ALA A 535 -17.56 10.83 11.02
N GLU A 536 -16.51 10.04 11.33
CA GLU A 536 -16.45 9.34 12.63
C GLU A 536 -15.04 9.10 13.20
N GLU A 537 -14.39 10.16 13.71
CA GLU A 537 -13.29 10.00 14.67
C GLU A 537 -13.24 11.13 15.71
N SER A 538 -14.00 11.01 16.81
CA SER A 538 -13.71 11.71 18.08
C SER A 538 -14.55 11.24 19.27
N LYS A 539 -14.20 10.09 19.88
CA LYS A 539 -14.20 9.91 21.37
C LYS A 539 -13.65 8.56 21.88
N SER A 540 -12.70 8.68 22.80
CA SER A 540 -12.44 7.86 24.00
C SER A 540 -12.10 6.36 23.91
N THR A 541 -10.84 6.09 24.28
CA THR A 541 -10.36 5.10 25.29
C THR A 541 -10.33 3.59 25.02
N ASP A 542 -9.09 3.08 25.07
CA ASP A 542 -8.62 1.80 25.64
C ASP A 542 -8.77 0.46 24.90
N ALA A 543 -7.77 -0.40 25.17
CA ALA A 543 -7.71 -1.86 25.04
C ALA A 543 -7.60 -2.53 23.63
N SER A 544 -6.34 -2.69 23.20
CA SER A 544 -5.73 -3.97 22.74
C SER A 544 -6.30 -4.80 21.56
N SER A 545 -5.39 -5.21 20.67
CA SER A 545 -5.53 -6.37 19.74
C SER A 545 -6.53 -6.17 18.58
N SER A 546 -6.56 -6.94 17.49
CA SER A 546 -5.57 -7.79 16.79
C SER A 546 -6.15 -8.22 15.42
N LYS A 547 -5.29 -8.41 14.41
CA LYS A 547 -5.57 -8.86 13.03
C LYS A 547 -6.45 -7.93 12.17
N GLY A 548 -5.96 -7.64 10.97
CA GLY A 548 -6.79 -7.41 9.79
C GLY A 548 -6.63 -8.60 8.83
N ASP A 549 -7.72 -8.99 8.15
CA ASP A 549 -7.67 -9.98 7.08
C ASP A 549 -7.45 -9.29 5.72
N TYR A 550 -6.61 -9.89 4.88
CA TYR A 550 -6.38 -9.46 3.50
C TYR A 550 -7.19 -10.34 2.53
N THR A 551 -7.92 -9.71 1.60
CA THR A 551 -8.43 -10.39 0.40
C THR A 551 -8.02 -9.66 -0.88
N SER A 552 -7.19 -10.37 -1.65
CA SER A 552 -6.81 -10.12 -3.04
C SER A 552 -8.03 -10.22 -4.00
N SER A 553 -8.03 -9.76 -5.27
CA SER A 553 -6.89 -9.52 -6.18
C SER A 553 -7.24 -8.77 -7.49
N GLN A 554 -6.20 -8.23 -8.14
CA GLN A 554 -5.94 -8.20 -9.61
C GLN A 554 -6.67 -7.24 -10.59
N THR A 555 -5.96 -7.03 -11.72
CA THR A 555 -6.31 -6.32 -12.97
C THR A 555 -6.39 -4.78 -12.88
N ASN A 556 -5.82 -3.97 -13.79
CA ASN A 556 -4.89 -4.19 -14.91
C ASN A 556 -4.00 -2.94 -15.09
N LEU A 557 -2.74 -3.09 -15.52
CA LEU A 557 -2.13 -2.11 -16.43
C LEU A 557 -0.95 -2.73 -17.19
N ALA A 558 -0.87 -2.49 -18.50
CA ALA A 558 0.23 -2.96 -19.35
C ALA A 558 0.59 -1.87 -20.38
N GLY A 559 1.89 -1.63 -20.56
CA GLY A 559 2.44 -0.80 -21.62
C GLY A 559 2.65 0.68 -21.27
N LEU A 560 3.91 1.06 -21.09
CA LEU A 560 4.60 1.95 -22.03
C LEU A 560 6.12 1.70 -21.95
N GLU A 561 6.85 1.88 -23.06
CA GLU A 561 8.30 1.60 -23.14
C GLU A 561 9.15 2.87 -23.29
N SER A 562 10.42 2.75 -22.88
CA SER A 562 11.54 3.69 -23.10
C SER A 562 11.47 5.03 -22.32
N SER A 563 12.55 5.47 -21.66
CA SER A 563 13.89 5.60 -22.23
C SER A 563 15.05 5.74 -21.21
N LYS A 564 16.23 5.26 -21.63
CA LYS A 564 17.62 5.59 -21.22
C LYS A 564 17.94 5.95 -19.73
N ALA A 565 18.38 4.94 -18.98
CA ALA A 565 19.54 4.92 -18.02
C ALA A 565 19.49 5.86 -16.78
N PRO A 566 20.06 5.45 -15.61
CA PRO A 566 21.41 4.91 -15.42
C PRO A 566 21.50 3.41 -15.12
N GLN A 567 22.72 2.86 -15.07
CA GLN A 567 22.98 1.42 -14.93
C GLN A 567 23.27 0.94 -13.48
N SER A 568 23.03 1.76 -12.46
CA SER A 568 23.23 1.37 -11.05
C SER A 568 22.02 0.57 -10.53
N ASP A 569 20.86 1.19 -10.60
CA ASP A 569 19.62 0.78 -9.94
C ASP A 569 19.10 -0.59 -10.42
N ASN A 570 19.48 -1.01 -11.64
CA ASN A 570 19.05 -2.28 -12.22
C ASN A 570 19.57 -3.51 -11.45
N ALA A 571 20.75 -3.42 -10.79
CA ALA A 571 21.26 -4.49 -9.94
C ALA A 571 20.49 -4.60 -8.62
N GLU A 572 20.10 -3.47 -8.04
CA GLU A 572 19.30 -3.40 -6.82
C GLU A 572 17.85 -3.84 -7.08
N ILE A 573 17.26 -3.41 -8.19
CA ILE A 573 15.97 -3.90 -8.72
C ILE A 573 16.01 -5.41 -8.97
N GLN A 574 17.14 -5.98 -9.41
CA GLN A 574 17.27 -7.42 -9.58
C GLN A 574 17.35 -8.14 -8.23
N LYS A 575 18.16 -7.66 -7.28
CA LYS A 575 18.24 -8.21 -5.91
C LYS A 575 16.86 -8.18 -5.22
N LEU A 576 16.14 -7.06 -5.32
CA LEU A 576 14.79 -6.91 -4.77
C LEU A 576 13.78 -7.86 -5.43
N LYS A 577 13.93 -8.18 -6.73
CA LYS A 577 13.09 -9.19 -7.40
C LYS A 577 13.38 -10.61 -6.89
N GLU A 578 14.66 -10.95 -6.72
CA GLU A 578 15.09 -12.27 -6.21
C GLU A 578 14.62 -12.46 -4.75
N GLU A 579 14.72 -11.42 -3.92
CA GLU A 579 14.23 -11.39 -2.55
C GLU A 579 12.69 -11.49 -2.48
N LEU A 580 11.96 -10.72 -3.30
CA LEU A 580 10.49 -10.76 -3.37
C LEU A 580 9.98 -12.12 -3.86
N GLU A 581 10.66 -12.78 -4.81
CA GLU A 581 10.32 -14.13 -5.24
C GLU A 581 10.61 -15.18 -4.15
N SER A 582 11.64 -14.95 -3.32
CA SER A 582 11.91 -15.78 -2.14
C SER A 582 10.79 -15.65 -1.08
N TYR A 583 10.29 -14.44 -0.83
CA TYR A 583 9.16 -14.22 0.07
C TYR A 583 7.86 -14.83 -0.44
N LYS A 584 7.54 -14.74 -1.75
CA LYS A 584 6.40 -15.48 -2.34
C LYS A 584 6.49 -16.98 -2.12
N LYS A 585 7.69 -17.55 -2.29
CA LYS A 585 7.93 -19.00 -2.06
C LYS A 585 7.68 -19.37 -0.60
N GLN A 586 8.16 -18.54 0.33
CA GLN A 586 7.95 -18.72 1.77
C GLN A 586 6.46 -18.55 2.15
N GLU A 587 5.76 -17.59 1.55
CA GLU A 587 4.31 -17.38 1.74
C GLU A 587 3.49 -18.59 1.24
N ALA A 588 3.84 -19.14 0.09
CA ALA A 588 3.22 -20.36 -0.45
C ALA A 588 3.47 -21.58 0.45
N GLU A 589 4.67 -21.70 1.03
CA GLU A 589 5.01 -22.74 2.00
C GLU A 589 4.23 -22.58 3.31
N TYR A 590 4.11 -21.35 3.85
CA TYR A 590 3.25 -21.09 5.01
C TYR A 590 1.77 -21.33 4.73
N LYS A 591 1.26 -21.01 3.54
CA LYS A 591 -0.12 -21.34 3.15
C LYS A 591 -0.36 -22.86 3.14
N LYS A 592 0.57 -23.64 2.58
CA LYS A 592 0.52 -25.11 2.62
C LYS A 592 0.56 -25.64 4.06
N GLN A 593 1.41 -25.08 4.93
CA GLN A 593 1.45 -25.43 6.36
C GLN A 593 0.14 -25.08 7.09
N GLN A 594 -0.50 -23.95 6.76
CA GLN A 594 -1.81 -23.58 7.31
C GLN A 594 -2.93 -24.50 6.83
N GLU A 595 -2.93 -24.93 5.56
CA GLU A 595 -3.87 -25.94 5.04
C GLU A 595 -3.71 -27.29 5.74
N GLU A 596 -2.47 -27.73 6.00
CA GLU A 596 -2.19 -28.96 6.75
C GLU A 596 -2.62 -28.82 8.22
N LEU A 597 -2.32 -27.70 8.87
CA LEU A 597 -2.74 -27.42 10.25
C LEU A 597 -4.27 -27.35 10.38
N ASN A 598 -4.97 -26.77 9.41
CA ASN A 598 -6.44 -26.71 9.39
C ASN A 598 -7.09 -28.09 9.23
N LYS A 599 -6.48 -29.01 8.46
CA LYS A 599 -6.93 -30.41 8.40
C LYS A 599 -6.81 -31.08 9.77
N TYR A 600 -5.68 -30.91 10.46
CA TYR A 600 -5.51 -31.45 11.81
C TYR A 600 -6.45 -30.79 12.84
N LYS A 601 -6.78 -29.51 12.69
CA LYS A 601 -7.73 -28.80 13.55
C LYS A 601 -9.14 -29.40 13.47
N ASP A 602 -9.67 -29.60 12.26
CA ASP A 602 -10.99 -30.22 12.03
C ASP A 602 -11.06 -31.64 12.60
N VAL A 603 -10.02 -32.44 12.38
CA VAL A 603 -9.89 -33.79 12.95
C VAL A 603 -9.83 -33.77 14.49
N TYR A 604 -9.09 -32.81 15.07
CA TYR A 604 -9.01 -32.63 16.52
C TYR A 604 -10.36 -32.23 17.12
N GLU A 605 -11.08 -31.29 16.50
CA GLU A 605 -12.40 -30.84 16.93
C GLU A 605 -13.43 -32.00 16.93
N LYS A 606 -13.39 -32.86 15.89
CA LYS A 606 -14.16 -34.11 15.81
C LYS A 606 -13.76 -35.16 16.86
N LEU A 607 -12.48 -35.24 17.22
CA LEU A 607 -11.98 -36.15 18.27
C LEU A 607 -12.28 -35.67 19.70
N THR A 608 -12.37 -34.36 19.92
CA THR A 608 -12.71 -33.74 21.22
C THR A 608 -14.20 -33.45 21.41
N SER A 609 -15.02 -33.69 20.38
CA SER A 609 -16.48 -33.53 20.43
C SER A 609 -17.11 -34.41 21.53
N PRO A 610 -18.19 -33.93 22.20
CA PRO A 610 -18.75 -34.57 23.39
C PRO A 610 -19.32 -35.98 23.09
N GLN A 611 -19.31 -36.84 24.10
CA GLN A 611 -19.77 -38.23 23.95
C GLN A 611 -21.26 -38.29 23.59
N LEU A 612 -21.59 -39.01 22.51
CA LEU A 612 -22.96 -39.14 22.02
C LEU A 612 -23.79 -40.11 22.86
N LYS A 613 -25.09 -39.82 22.94
CA LYS A 613 -26.08 -40.56 23.73
C LYS A 613 -26.05 -42.06 23.41
N ASN A 614 -25.91 -42.90 24.43
CA ASN A 614 -25.76 -44.35 24.33
C ASN A 614 -24.51 -44.87 23.57
N LEU A 615 -23.63 -44.02 23.04
CA LEU A 615 -22.31 -44.43 22.54
C LEU A 615 -21.27 -44.44 23.66
N ASN A 616 -20.17 -45.17 23.48
CA ASN A 616 -18.96 -44.95 24.28
C ASN A 616 -18.07 -43.88 23.61
N SER A 617 -17.02 -43.41 24.31
CA SER A 617 -16.12 -42.37 23.79
C SER A 617 -15.54 -42.72 22.41
N ILE A 618 -14.95 -43.91 22.24
CA ILE A 618 -14.38 -44.38 20.96
C ILE A 618 -15.43 -44.48 19.85
N GLN A 619 -16.64 -44.94 20.17
CA GLN A 619 -17.77 -44.99 19.22
C GLN A 619 -18.22 -43.59 18.77
N SER A 620 -18.20 -42.62 19.69
CA SER A 620 -18.55 -41.22 19.38
C SER A 620 -17.49 -40.59 18.48
N GLN A 621 -16.22 -40.72 18.86
CA GLN A 621 -15.06 -40.23 18.09
C GLN A 621 -15.04 -40.79 16.66
N ILE A 622 -15.26 -42.10 16.51
CA ILE A 622 -15.34 -42.72 15.18
C ILE A 622 -16.54 -42.19 14.39
N TYR A 623 -17.72 -42.02 15.01
CA TYR A 623 -18.88 -41.44 14.32
C TYR A 623 -18.63 -39.99 13.83
N TYR A 624 -18.01 -39.13 14.65
CA TYR A 624 -17.68 -37.76 14.24
C TYR A 624 -16.66 -37.72 13.09
N LEU A 625 -15.73 -38.67 13.05
CA LEU A 625 -14.76 -38.83 11.97
C LEU A 625 -15.31 -39.56 10.74
N LEU A 626 -16.46 -40.24 10.80
CA LEU A 626 -17.01 -40.90 9.61
C LEU A 626 -17.34 -39.85 8.53
N PRO A 627 -17.00 -40.11 7.25
CA PRO A 627 -17.46 -39.30 6.14
C PRO A 627 -18.98 -39.44 5.97
N ASP A 628 -19.60 -38.44 5.34
CA ASP A 628 -21.05 -38.42 5.08
C ASP A 628 -21.43 -39.24 3.82
N GLU A 629 -20.44 -39.56 2.98
CA GLU A 629 -20.58 -40.46 1.82
C GLU A 629 -20.61 -41.94 2.24
N ALA A 630 -21.35 -42.77 1.50
CA ALA A 630 -21.53 -44.18 1.79
C ALA A 630 -20.29 -45.01 1.40
N MET A 631 -19.48 -45.41 2.38
CA MET A 631 -18.23 -46.15 2.17
C MET A 631 -18.29 -47.58 2.70
N ASP A 632 -17.45 -48.47 2.15
CA ASP A 632 -17.39 -49.85 2.61
C ASP A 632 -16.56 -50.01 3.91
N THR A 633 -16.65 -51.20 4.52
CA THR A 633 -16.03 -51.50 5.83
C THR A 633 -14.49 -51.43 5.81
N LEU A 634 -13.86 -51.73 4.67
CA LEU A 634 -12.41 -51.66 4.49
C LEU A 634 -11.98 -50.21 4.25
N SER A 635 -12.61 -49.50 3.31
CA SER A 635 -12.31 -48.08 3.05
C SER A 635 -12.48 -47.22 4.31
N ILE A 636 -13.53 -47.42 5.10
CA ILE A 636 -13.71 -46.74 6.40
C ILE A 636 -12.59 -47.09 7.37
N LYS A 637 -12.17 -48.35 7.43
CA LYS A 637 -11.06 -48.78 8.29
C LYS A 637 -9.74 -48.12 7.86
N ASP A 638 -9.46 -48.00 6.56
CA ASP A 638 -8.22 -47.40 6.09
C ASP A 638 -8.22 -45.87 6.24
N TYR A 639 -9.33 -45.20 5.90
CA TYR A 639 -9.53 -43.76 6.17
C TYR A 639 -9.36 -43.41 7.66
N LEU A 640 -9.99 -44.16 8.57
CA LEU A 640 -9.83 -43.94 10.02
C LEU A 640 -8.39 -44.17 10.50
N ASN A 641 -7.63 -45.05 9.84
CA ASN A 641 -6.22 -45.30 10.17
C ASN A 641 -5.30 -44.17 9.68
N GLU A 642 -5.59 -43.60 8.50
CA GLU A 642 -4.88 -42.44 7.94
C GLU A 642 -5.13 -41.17 8.77
N VAL A 643 -6.39 -40.95 9.17
CA VAL A 643 -6.83 -39.69 9.79
C VAL A 643 -6.58 -39.61 11.30
N ALA A 644 -6.74 -40.69 12.07
CA ALA A 644 -6.76 -40.60 13.54
C ALA A 644 -6.22 -41.81 14.33
N PHE A 645 -6.30 -43.04 13.81
CA PHE A 645 -6.09 -44.25 14.62
C PHE A 645 -4.92 -45.10 14.10
N LYS A 646 -3.75 -45.09 14.76
CA LYS A 646 -2.55 -45.76 14.22
C LYS A 646 -2.62 -47.29 13.98
N ASN A 647 -3.63 -48.01 14.51
CA ASN A 647 -3.76 -49.48 14.42
C ASN A 647 -5.21 -50.01 14.57
N LEU A 648 -6.22 -49.37 13.96
CA LEU A 648 -7.61 -49.85 14.00
C LEU A 648 -7.80 -51.09 13.10
N SER A 649 -8.04 -52.24 13.72
CA SER A 649 -8.26 -53.51 13.02
C SER A 649 -9.63 -53.59 12.35
N PHE A 650 -9.72 -54.26 11.20
CA PHE A 650 -10.97 -54.45 10.45
C PHE A 650 -12.09 -55.08 11.29
N GLY A 651 -11.76 -56.02 12.19
CA GLY A 651 -12.72 -56.60 13.13
C GLY A 651 -13.27 -55.58 14.11
N ASN A 652 -12.43 -54.69 14.63
CA ASN A 652 -12.86 -53.61 15.52
C ASN A 652 -13.74 -52.59 14.77
N THR A 653 -13.33 -52.13 13.59
CA THR A 653 -14.14 -51.20 12.77
C THR A 653 -15.51 -51.80 12.45
N LYS A 654 -15.57 -53.06 12.00
CA LYS A 654 -16.81 -53.77 11.68
C LYS A 654 -17.73 -53.95 12.90
N ASN A 655 -17.18 -54.19 14.09
CA ASN A 655 -17.94 -54.28 15.34
C ASN A 655 -18.45 -52.93 15.83
N ILE A 656 -17.68 -51.85 15.60
CA ILE A 656 -18.05 -50.47 15.94
C ILE A 656 -19.16 -49.97 15.02
N LEU A 657 -19.04 -50.15 13.69
CA LEU A 657 -20.08 -49.80 12.72
C LEU A 657 -21.40 -50.55 13.02
N LYS A 658 -21.35 -51.85 13.26
CA LYS A 658 -22.51 -52.65 13.76
C LYS A 658 -23.05 -52.20 15.12
N SER A 659 -22.30 -51.41 15.90
CA SER A 659 -22.78 -50.82 17.15
C SER A 659 -23.33 -49.40 16.96
N LEU A 660 -22.98 -48.70 15.88
CA LEU A 660 -23.60 -47.43 15.47
C LEU A 660 -24.94 -47.70 14.78
N GLU A 661 -24.98 -48.71 13.91
CA GLU A 661 -26.17 -49.24 13.24
C GLU A 661 -27.30 -49.60 14.21
N ARG A 662 -27.02 -50.49 15.17
CA ARG A 662 -27.97 -50.90 16.23
C ARG A 662 -28.42 -49.77 17.17
N LYS A 663 -27.85 -48.56 17.03
CA LYS A 663 -28.17 -47.36 17.81
C LYS A 663 -28.67 -46.19 16.96
N GLY A 664 -28.90 -46.40 15.66
CA GLY A 664 -29.48 -45.39 14.76
C GLY A 664 -28.52 -44.31 14.24
N TYR A 665 -27.20 -44.48 14.38
CA TYR A 665 -26.21 -43.49 13.94
C TYR A 665 -25.67 -43.73 12.52
N VAL A 666 -25.83 -44.94 11.97
CA VAL A 666 -25.31 -45.35 10.66
C VAL A 666 -26.30 -46.34 10.03
N GLU A 667 -26.50 -46.29 8.72
CA GLU A 667 -27.31 -47.27 7.97
C GLU A 667 -26.45 -48.08 6.98
N VAL A 668 -26.90 -49.30 6.64
CA VAL A 668 -26.32 -50.09 5.54
C VAL A 668 -27.12 -49.79 4.27
N VAL A 669 -26.55 -49.01 3.35
CA VAL A 669 -27.23 -48.59 2.11
C VAL A 669 -27.20 -49.69 1.05
N LYS A 670 -26.12 -50.47 1.01
CA LYS A 670 -25.88 -51.48 -0.02
C LYS A 670 -25.14 -52.68 0.56
N LYS A 671 -25.51 -53.88 0.10
CA LYS A 671 -24.76 -55.12 0.36
C LYS A 671 -24.51 -55.85 -0.95
N GLU A 672 -23.24 -55.99 -1.31
CA GLU A 672 -22.79 -56.74 -2.49
C GLU A 672 -21.66 -57.67 -2.08
N ASN A 673 -21.74 -58.96 -2.42
CA ASN A 673 -20.67 -59.95 -2.20
C ASN A 673 -20.07 -59.93 -0.76
N ASP A 674 -20.94 -59.83 0.25
CA ASP A 674 -20.62 -59.69 1.69
C ASP A 674 -19.81 -58.43 2.09
N ILE A 675 -19.63 -57.48 1.18
CA ILE A 675 -19.23 -56.10 1.45
C ILE A 675 -20.47 -55.32 1.91
N PHE A 676 -20.31 -54.54 2.98
CA PHE A 676 -21.34 -53.67 3.56
C PHE A 676 -20.92 -52.22 3.35
N PHE A 677 -21.76 -51.44 2.68
CA PHE A 677 -21.60 -49.99 2.51
C PHE A 677 -22.39 -49.25 3.59
N TRP A 678 -21.68 -48.51 4.42
CA TRP A 678 -22.19 -47.79 5.58
C TRP A 678 -22.32 -46.31 5.26
N LYS A 679 -23.48 -45.72 5.58
CA LYS A 679 -23.72 -44.28 5.47
C LYS A 679 -24.04 -43.72 6.83
N LYS A 680 -23.36 -42.63 7.18
CA LYS A 680 -23.59 -41.86 8.40
C LYS A 680 -24.98 -41.23 8.36
N LEU A 681 -25.75 -41.41 9.43
CA LEU A 681 -27.01 -40.70 9.63
C LEU A 681 -26.74 -39.41 10.39
N PRO A 682 -27.48 -38.31 10.12
CA PRO A 682 -27.40 -37.11 10.94
C PRO A 682 -27.78 -37.44 12.39
N ILE A 683 -27.17 -36.73 13.35
CA ILE A 683 -27.51 -36.88 14.77
C ILE A 683 -29.01 -36.59 14.92
N PRO A 684 -29.81 -37.50 15.52
CA PRO A 684 -31.22 -37.22 15.80
C PRO A 684 -31.33 -35.98 16.68
N ALA A 685 -32.14 -35.00 16.26
CA ALA A 685 -32.55 -33.90 17.14
C ALA A 685 -33.30 -34.49 18.35
N GLU A 686 -32.96 -34.04 19.56
CA GLU A 686 -33.52 -34.55 20.82
C GLU A 686 -34.96 -34.11 21.10
#